data_AF-A0AAD2G0K7-F1
#
_entry.id   AF-A0AAD2G0K7-F1
#
_cell.length_a   1.000
_cell.length_b   1.000
_cell.length_c   1.000
_cell.angle_alpha   90.00
_cell.angle_beta   90.00
_cell.angle_gamma   90.00
#
_symmetry.space_group_name_H-M   'P 1'
#
loop_
_entity.id
_entity.type
_entity.pdbx_description
1 polymer ?
#
loop_
_entity_poly.entity_id
_entity_poly.type
_entity_poly.pdbx_seq_one_letter_code
_entity_poly.pdbx_strand_id
1 'polypeptide(L)'
;MVGLQLQLQLQLQFFLPLIFLVECIAIPIADAFVTLQHQHGNKKNRISHHQSLSWKNKCWRRSSLVQESQSSTSISSSALASSASASASSPITSSFEQILFDHLGRNDTTTTITIEGYVTSKRTLGKQLVFVDFEIASNSNNNNKNDLCQAMLRQEYFHDNNNNNNNNNNNNNNNNQDNNQDNNNDYNQNYYEGYNRCLLKGCKLQVTGTASPTRNPGNVVLLIQSFRLVSLPRQPQHIQIILQQCQEGNLPLPEVANACHMEPSELQTHLNRIIEQSSGAAAAAAAKTKKATLKTLAKQIFANLPKDPDYPQAADQVTMSKRGNKNYVLPPVPTEWANVPPKVLAIDQQEVQEPGSIANALQLFLEETKEQSTSSTTFISMEGWVQNRRRYDGNITQLALVDDLGNTTDTNDNHHRRLSCLIHPKLLLLDDEGTANLYHNLLAVGAKVWVTGQLVRTSSGTRSEDDEQQEQQEKEGKQPPPGPPALLWVQEVHLMQSSARPATIRHLLDLMANDEGNKLLDLEEAANALGITYQEALEVQQNSDPTERQWKANQLAVQLQQQQQQQQQQQQNNKRQVVVNPKLLETLEKYRHLLETNPATMIDIVKEQQQQQQQIPFEGVQEPAINEKIGNKSRPKNNNNNNNYNKVIPMSMPGSRWLSKKKPQLEWMGQRIQDVLQSHPDFGARPLQILDIGGGKGALAHYLGNTIQNVQIHVVDIAAGAVKNGAKKAQRLDTPVEFQLADASASLLEDVEADVVVALHACGHLSDVALSHAIHKDAGFVIVPCCFNSNPYLTIPGKGSVSQWLGLPDEDWAALKLLAEVQGDITLASEAIEVICAIRADSTRTKLKQANPKKTTRSVDIYKFPIEYSTRNTVLVGTCG
;
A
#
# COMPACT_ATOMS: atom_id res chain seq x y z
N MET A 1 65.54 -0.53 0.34
CA MET A 1 64.64 0.61 0.07
C MET A 1 63.88 0.32 -1.22
N VAL A 2 62.87 -0.52 -1.09
CA VAL A 2 61.98 -1.01 -2.16
C VAL A 2 60.59 -0.67 -1.65
N GLY A 3 59.98 0.38 -2.19
CA GLY A 3 58.72 0.90 -1.66
C GLY A 3 58.31 2.27 -2.19
N LEU A 4 58.70 2.61 -3.43
CA LEU A 4 58.31 3.88 -4.05
C LEU A 4 58.31 3.81 -5.58
N GLN A 5 57.98 2.64 -6.14
CA GLN A 5 57.97 2.40 -7.59
C GLN A 5 56.78 1.57 -8.07
N LEU A 6 55.64 1.61 -7.34
CA LEU A 6 54.42 0.94 -7.75
C LEU A 6 53.14 1.80 -7.61
N GLN A 7 53.27 3.13 -7.65
CA GLN A 7 52.13 4.04 -7.48
C GLN A 7 52.05 5.14 -8.56
N LEU A 8 52.55 4.87 -9.76
CA LEU A 8 52.51 5.82 -10.88
C LEU A 8 52.09 5.21 -12.23
N GLN A 9 51.31 4.13 -12.22
CA GLN A 9 50.93 3.41 -13.45
C GLN A 9 49.43 3.12 -13.60
N LEU A 10 48.54 3.88 -12.94
CA LEU A 10 47.08 3.67 -13.04
C LEU A 10 46.25 4.96 -13.09
N GLN A 11 46.78 6.05 -13.67
CA GLN A 11 46.02 7.31 -13.88
C GLN A 11 46.22 7.98 -15.26
N LEU A 12 46.30 7.21 -16.35
CA LEU A 12 46.46 7.82 -17.69
C LEU A 12 45.75 7.01 -18.80
N GLN A 13 44.43 6.82 -18.69
CA GLN A 13 43.62 6.22 -19.78
C GLN A 13 42.20 6.78 -19.98
N PHE A 14 41.87 7.99 -19.50
CA PHE A 14 40.58 8.61 -19.86
C PHE A 14 40.73 10.10 -20.17
N PHE A 15 41.38 10.43 -21.28
CA PHE A 15 41.18 11.72 -21.98
C PHE A 15 41.45 11.57 -23.49
N LEU A 16 40.35 11.61 -24.26
CA LEU A 16 40.19 11.99 -25.69
C LEU A 16 40.82 11.11 -26.81
N PRO A 17 40.11 10.97 -27.94
CA PRO A 17 40.44 11.88 -29.03
C PRO A 17 39.22 12.51 -29.73
N LEU A 18 39.32 13.83 -29.92
CA LEU A 18 38.52 14.66 -30.80
C LEU A 18 39.50 15.27 -31.80
N ILE A 19 39.87 14.52 -32.84
CA ILE A 19 40.60 14.98 -34.02
C ILE A 19 40.18 14.09 -35.19
N PHE A 20 39.24 14.54 -36.03
CA PHE A 20 39.26 14.34 -37.49
C PHE A 20 38.19 15.24 -38.14
N LEU A 21 38.60 15.90 -39.23
CA LEU A 21 37.81 16.61 -40.26
C LEU A 21 37.41 18.08 -40.02
N VAL A 22 38.37 18.95 -40.32
CA VAL A 22 38.15 20.21 -41.04
C VAL A 22 38.57 19.97 -42.49
N GLU A 23 37.65 20.15 -43.44
CA GLU A 23 37.83 20.73 -44.79
C GLU A 23 36.71 20.22 -45.73
N CYS A 24 35.77 21.10 -46.07
CA CYS A 24 35.37 21.39 -47.46
C CYS A 24 34.30 22.49 -47.48
N ILE A 25 34.72 23.63 -48.01
CA ILE A 25 33.94 24.81 -48.42
C ILE A 25 33.17 24.47 -49.71
N ALA A 26 31.90 24.85 -49.81
CA ALA A 26 31.34 25.58 -50.97
C ALA A 26 29.83 25.84 -50.84
N ILE A 27 29.49 27.13 -50.97
CA ILE A 27 28.15 27.70 -51.21
C ILE A 27 27.80 27.48 -52.71
N PRO A 28 26.51 27.48 -53.12
CA PRO A 28 25.99 28.72 -53.67
C PRO A 28 24.54 29.06 -53.25
N ILE A 29 24.34 30.36 -53.08
CA ILE A 29 23.09 31.09 -53.04
C ILE A 29 22.50 31.15 -54.46
N ALA A 30 21.20 30.96 -54.61
CA ALA A 30 20.44 31.49 -55.75
C ALA A 30 18.97 31.74 -55.36
N ASP A 31 18.50 32.89 -55.80
CA ASP A 31 17.19 33.51 -55.62
C ASP A 31 15.99 32.68 -56.14
N ALA A 32 14.80 32.93 -55.57
CA ALA A 32 13.67 33.46 -56.35
C ALA A 32 12.46 33.77 -55.45
N PHE A 33 12.14 35.06 -55.37
CA PHE A 33 10.79 35.60 -55.23
C PHE A 33 9.83 34.94 -56.27
N VAL A 34 8.56 34.72 -55.91
CA VAL A 34 7.38 35.23 -56.66
C VAL A 34 6.08 34.84 -55.95
N THR A 35 5.29 35.90 -55.76
CA THR A 35 3.89 36.06 -55.35
C THR A 35 2.89 35.31 -56.25
N LEU A 36 1.73 34.91 -55.71
CA LEU A 36 0.34 35.07 -56.27
C LEU A 36 -0.61 34.02 -55.65
N GLN A 37 -1.55 34.47 -54.81
CA GLN A 37 -2.95 34.80 -55.14
C GLN A 37 -3.92 33.60 -55.17
N HIS A 38 -4.93 33.74 -54.31
CA HIS A 38 -6.30 33.22 -54.37
C HIS A 38 -6.76 32.57 -55.67
N GLN A 39 -7.47 31.44 -55.56
CA GLN A 39 -8.79 31.33 -56.19
C GLN A 39 -9.74 30.37 -55.45
N HIS A 40 -10.94 30.88 -55.20
CA HIS A 40 -12.15 30.14 -54.86
C HIS A 40 -12.52 29.14 -55.96
N GLY A 41 -13.00 27.96 -55.55
CA GLY A 41 -13.54 26.95 -56.47
C GLY A 41 -14.62 26.10 -55.82
N ASN A 42 -15.82 26.66 -55.72
CA ASN A 42 -17.09 25.95 -55.49
C ASN A 42 -17.28 24.85 -56.55
N LYS A 43 -17.67 23.63 -56.18
CA LYS A 43 -18.54 22.78 -57.02
C LYS A 43 -19.22 21.65 -56.24
N LYS A 44 -20.56 21.73 -56.24
CA LYS A 44 -21.53 20.69 -55.92
C LYS A 44 -21.55 19.62 -57.02
N ASN A 45 -21.79 18.36 -56.64
CA ASN A 45 -22.74 17.36 -57.21
C ASN A 45 -22.40 15.98 -56.61
N ARG A 46 -23.24 15.28 -55.83
CA ARG A 46 -24.46 14.51 -56.21
C ARG A 46 -24.13 13.51 -57.35
N ILE A 47 -24.08 12.19 -57.17
CA ILE A 47 -25.21 11.24 -57.03
C ILE A 47 -24.70 9.78 -56.78
N SER A 48 -25.45 9.01 -55.96
CA SER A 48 -25.65 7.53 -55.78
C SER A 48 -24.62 6.51 -56.28
N HIS A 49 -24.30 5.40 -55.58
CA HIS A 49 -25.20 4.27 -55.34
C HIS A 49 -24.63 3.24 -54.33
N HIS A 50 -25.55 2.71 -53.51
CA HIS A 50 -25.59 1.38 -52.86
C HIS A 50 -24.35 0.47 -52.84
N GLN A 51 -23.98 0.02 -51.63
CA GLN A 51 -24.05 -1.39 -51.25
C GLN A 51 -24.13 -1.55 -49.72
N SER A 52 -25.14 -2.31 -49.28
CA SER A 52 -25.44 -2.63 -47.89
C SER A 52 -24.63 -3.84 -47.43
N LEU A 53 -24.09 -3.81 -46.22
CA LEU A 53 -23.84 -5.03 -45.43
C LEU A 53 -24.16 -4.73 -43.97
N SER A 54 -25.19 -5.40 -43.46
CA SER A 54 -25.76 -5.27 -42.12
C SER A 54 -25.09 -6.23 -41.15
N TRP A 55 -24.64 -5.78 -39.97
CA TRP A 55 -24.55 -6.64 -38.78
C TRP A 55 -25.08 -5.91 -37.54
N LYS A 56 -25.77 -6.67 -36.70
CA LYS A 56 -26.86 -6.27 -35.80
C LYS A 56 -26.37 -5.72 -34.45
N ASN A 57 -26.86 -4.54 -34.08
CA ASN A 57 -26.95 -4.10 -32.68
C ASN A 57 -28.23 -4.67 -32.05
N LYS A 58 -28.11 -5.35 -30.89
CA LYS A 58 -29.23 -5.68 -30.01
C LYS A 58 -29.10 -4.92 -28.70
N CYS A 59 -29.90 -3.86 -28.60
CA CYS A 59 -30.35 -3.24 -27.36
C CYS A 59 -31.06 -4.27 -26.47
N TRP A 60 -30.86 -4.19 -25.16
CA TRP A 60 -31.83 -4.67 -24.17
C TRP A 60 -32.17 -3.52 -23.21
N ARG A 61 -33.43 -3.08 -23.28
CA ARG A 61 -34.14 -2.36 -22.22
C ARG A 61 -34.39 -3.33 -21.06
N ARG A 62 -34.27 -2.87 -19.81
CA ARG A 62 -34.99 -3.44 -18.67
C ARG A 62 -35.56 -2.31 -17.83
N SER A 63 -36.88 -2.30 -17.71
CA SER A 63 -37.63 -1.67 -16.63
C SER A 63 -38.63 -2.73 -16.15
N SER A 64 -38.58 -3.07 -14.87
CA SER A 64 -39.75 -3.21 -13.97
C SER A 64 -39.37 -4.02 -12.72
N LEU A 65 -39.72 -3.40 -11.58
CA LEU A 65 -40.06 -3.97 -10.27
C LEU A 65 -39.47 -5.33 -9.85
N VAL A 66 -38.63 -5.28 -8.82
CA VAL A 66 -38.41 -6.40 -7.89
C VAL A 66 -38.69 -5.89 -6.48
N GLN A 67 -39.69 -6.48 -5.82
CA GLN A 67 -39.85 -6.39 -4.36
C GLN A 67 -38.72 -7.19 -3.71
N GLU A 68 -37.89 -6.52 -2.92
CA GLU A 68 -36.89 -7.17 -2.07
C GLU A 68 -37.56 -7.76 -0.82
N SER A 69 -37.52 -9.09 -0.70
CA SER A 69 -37.69 -9.78 0.58
C SER A 69 -36.32 -10.29 1.03
N GLN A 70 -35.75 -9.67 2.07
CA GLN A 70 -34.55 -10.16 2.74
C GLN A 70 -34.90 -11.41 3.57
N SER A 71 -34.40 -12.58 3.19
CA SER A 71 -34.45 -13.79 4.02
C SER A 71 -33.06 -14.07 4.59
N SER A 72 -32.89 -13.90 5.89
CA SER A 72 -31.72 -14.35 6.64
C SER A 72 -31.86 -15.85 6.93
N THR A 73 -30.97 -16.66 6.36
CA THR A 73 -30.90 -18.09 6.68
C THR A 73 -29.93 -18.28 7.84
N SER A 74 -30.44 -18.42 9.06
CA SER A 74 -29.64 -18.83 10.21
C SER A 74 -29.52 -20.36 10.24
N ILE A 75 -28.33 -20.89 9.94
CA ILE A 75 -28.04 -22.30 10.18
C ILE A 75 -27.59 -22.41 11.65
N SER A 76 -28.50 -22.83 12.53
CA SER A 76 -28.17 -23.29 13.87
C SER A 76 -28.07 -24.82 13.86
N SER A 77 -27.01 -25.37 14.45
CA SER A 77 -26.67 -26.81 14.42
C SER A 77 -27.55 -27.70 15.33
N SER A 78 -28.79 -27.32 15.63
CA SER A 78 -29.67 -28.05 16.55
C SER A 78 -31.11 -28.34 16.07
N ALA A 79 -31.46 -28.10 14.80
CA ALA A 79 -32.82 -28.37 14.30
C ALA A 79 -32.84 -29.17 12.98
N LEU A 80 -32.60 -30.48 13.06
CA LEU A 80 -32.91 -31.45 12.00
C LEU A 80 -33.46 -32.74 12.66
N ALA A 81 -34.70 -32.66 13.16
CA ALA A 81 -35.47 -33.84 13.53
C ALA A 81 -36.96 -33.51 13.49
N SER A 82 -37.54 -33.47 12.29
CA SER A 82 -38.87 -34.02 11.95
C SER A 82 -39.41 -33.42 10.65
N SER A 83 -39.30 -34.18 9.56
CA SER A 83 -40.34 -34.49 8.57
C SER A 83 -39.76 -34.80 7.18
N ALA A 84 -40.44 -35.71 6.48
CA ALA A 84 -40.22 -36.21 5.13
C ALA A 84 -39.17 -37.35 4.96
N SER A 85 -39.74 -38.55 4.84
CA SER A 85 -39.11 -39.79 4.37
C SER A 85 -38.70 -39.69 2.91
N ALA A 86 -37.38 -39.64 2.65
CA ALA A 86 -36.77 -40.03 1.38
C ALA A 86 -35.38 -40.60 1.67
N SER A 87 -35.01 -41.65 0.93
CA SER A 87 -33.84 -42.52 1.10
C SER A 87 -32.52 -41.80 1.37
N ALA A 88 -31.93 -42.06 2.53
CA ALA A 88 -30.68 -41.49 3.00
C ALA A 88 -29.46 -42.18 2.36
N SER A 89 -28.73 -41.43 1.53
CA SER A 89 -27.28 -41.58 1.40
C SER A 89 -26.62 -40.78 2.52
N SER A 90 -25.64 -41.37 3.22
CA SER A 90 -24.93 -40.76 4.35
C SER A 90 -24.42 -39.35 4.02
N PRO A 91 -24.64 -38.33 4.89
CA PRO A 91 -24.15 -36.98 4.64
C PRO A 91 -22.62 -36.96 4.69
N ILE A 92 -22.01 -36.56 3.58
CA ILE A 92 -20.57 -36.29 3.49
C ILE A 92 -20.29 -35.09 4.41
N THR A 93 -19.51 -35.29 5.47
CA THR A 93 -19.02 -34.22 6.34
C THR A 93 -17.96 -33.42 5.58
N SER A 94 -18.36 -32.36 4.88
CA SER A 94 -17.46 -31.42 4.24
C SER A 94 -16.70 -30.60 5.30
N SER A 95 -15.39 -30.41 5.12
CA SER A 95 -14.61 -29.50 5.98
C SER A 95 -15.12 -28.06 5.88
N PHE A 96 -14.84 -27.23 6.88
CA PHE A 96 -15.27 -25.84 6.85
C PHE A 96 -14.71 -25.06 5.64
N GLU A 97 -13.47 -25.31 5.24
CA GLU A 97 -12.91 -24.75 4.01
C GLU A 97 -13.72 -25.15 2.78
N GLN A 98 -14.19 -26.40 2.71
CA GLN A 98 -15.05 -26.87 1.63
C GLN A 98 -16.39 -26.13 1.60
N ILE A 99 -17.00 -25.85 2.77
CA ILE A 99 -18.22 -25.04 2.86
C ILE A 99 -17.97 -23.63 2.29
N LEU A 100 -16.84 -23.01 2.63
CA LEU A 100 -16.46 -21.72 2.08
C LEU A 100 -16.21 -21.77 0.56
N PHE A 101 -15.57 -22.83 0.07
CA PHE A 101 -15.37 -23.05 -1.37
C PHE A 101 -16.67 -23.26 -2.11
N ASP A 102 -17.59 -24.04 -1.56
CA ASP A 102 -18.89 -24.31 -2.17
C ASP A 102 -19.71 -23.01 -2.29
N HIS A 103 -19.59 -22.09 -1.33
CA HIS A 103 -20.19 -20.76 -1.42
C HIS A 103 -19.55 -19.89 -2.51
N LEU A 104 -18.22 -19.87 -2.60
CA LEU A 104 -17.52 -19.12 -3.65
C LEU A 104 -17.79 -19.68 -5.05
N GLY A 105 -17.85 -21.01 -5.21
CA GLY A 105 -18.14 -21.68 -6.47
C GLY A 105 -19.53 -21.37 -7.04
N ARG A 106 -20.46 -20.94 -6.17
CA ARG A 106 -21.81 -20.48 -6.56
C ARG A 106 -21.86 -19.00 -6.96
N ASN A 107 -20.72 -18.28 -6.95
CA ASN A 107 -20.63 -16.82 -7.15
C ASN A 107 -21.51 -16.00 -6.18
N ASP A 108 -21.82 -16.55 -5.02
CA ASP A 108 -22.66 -15.89 -4.03
C ASP A 108 -21.79 -15.09 -3.06
N THR A 109 -21.40 -13.89 -3.50
CA THR A 109 -20.63 -12.94 -2.67
C THR A 109 -21.50 -12.21 -1.64
N THR A 110 -22.81 -12.43 -1.68
CA THR A 110 -23.80 -11.77 -0.81
C THR A 110 -24.13 -12.58 0.44
N THR A 111 -23.94 -13.90 0.41
CA THR A 111 -24.24 -14.74 1.56
C THR A 111 -23.30 -14.47 2.73
N THR A 112 -23.89 -14.06 3.83
CA THR A 112 -23.22 -13.90 5.12
C THR A 112 -23.11 -15.25 5.82
N ILE A 113 -21.90 -15.59 6.24
CA ILE A 113 -21.58 -16.82 6.96
C ILE A 113 -21.27 -16.45 8.40
N THR A 114 -21.97 -17.07 9.34
CA THR A 114 -21.71 -16.94 10.77
C THR A 114 -20.98 -18.19 11.25
N ILE A 115 -19.82 -17.99 11.87
CA ILE A 115 -19.05 -19.06 12.52
C ILE A 115 -18.78 -18.73 13.97
N GLU A 116 -18.60 -19.75 14.78
CA GLU A 116 -18.12 -19.63 16.15
C GLU A 116 -16.81 -20.42 16.29
N GLY A 117 -15.78 -19.78 16.84
CA GLY A 117 -14.48 -20.42 17.00
C GLY A 117 -13.56 -19.67 17.95
N TYR A 118 -12.47 -20.32 18.33
CA TYR A 118 -11.44 -19.72 19.19
C TYR A 118 -10.36 -19.07 18.36
N VAL A 119 -9.95 -17.87 18.75
CA VAL A 119 -8.79 -17.20 18.15
C VAL A 119 -7.53 -17.99 18.48
N THR A 120 -6.86 -18.56 17.49
CA THR A 120 -5.57 -19.24 17.64
C THR A 120 -4.39 -18.32 17.33
N SER A 121 -4.58 -17.38 16.40
CA SER A 121 -3.56 -16.43 15.98
C SER A 121 -4.18 -15.10 15.54
N LYS A 122 -3.42 -14.02 15.72
CA LYS A 122 -3.76 -12.67 15.25
C LYS A 122 -2.55 -12.02 14.62
N ARG A 123 -2.73 -11.42 13.44
CA ARG A 123 -1.72 -10.62 12.73
C ARG A 123 -2.32 -9.27 12.38
N THR A 124 -1.60 -8.19 12.65
CA THR A 124 -2.06 -6.82 12.37
C THR A 124 -1.18 -6.17 11.32
N LEU A 125 -1.79 -5.58 10.30
CA LEU A 125 -1.11 -4.79 9.27
C LEU A 125 -1.57 -3.33 9.38
N GLY A 126 -0.75 -2.50 10.03
CA GLY A 126 -1.12 -1.12 10.35
C GLY A 126 -2.26 -1.02 11.38
N LYS A 127 -3.05 0.05 11.36
CA LYS A 127 -4.19 0.20 12.29
C LYS A 127 -5.51 -0.34 11.71
N GLN A 128 -5.57 -0.55 10.40
CA GLN A 128 -6.83 -0.70 9.66
C GLN A 128 -7.15 -2.15 9.26
N LEU A 129 -6.20 -3.06 9.43
CA LEU A 129 -6.30 -4.43 8.91
C LEU A 129 -5.80 -5.45 9.94
N VAL A 130 -6.65 -6.43 10.24
CA VAL A 130 -6.34 -7.53 11.15
C VAL A 130 -6.70 -8.85 10.50
N PHE A 131 -5.78 -9.82 10.53
CA PHE A 131 -6.03 -11.21 10.19
C PHE A 131 -6.13 -12.03 11.47
N VAL A 132 -7.12 -12.90 11.52
CA VAL A 132 -7.39 -13.77 12.67
C VAL A 132 -7.52 -15.20 12.16
N ASP A 133 -6.86 -16.13 12.83
CA ASP A 133 -7.08 -17.55 12.58
C ASP A 133 -7.99 -18.09 13.69
N PHE A 134 -9.05 -18.78 13.29
CA PHE A 134 -10.04 -19.41 14.15
C PHE A 134 -9.88 -20.91 14.13
N GLU A 135 -10.00 -21.54 15.29
CA GLU A 135 -10.25 -22.97 15.42
C GLU A 135 -11.74 -23.16 15.69
N ILE A 136 -12.42 -23.78 14.74
CA ILE A 136 -13.87 -23.97 14.79
C ILE A 136 -14.14 -25.26 15.57
N ALA A 137 -15.03 -25.18 16.56
CA ALA A 137 -15.47 -26.36 17.29
C ALA A 137 -16.27 -27.25 16.32
N SER A 138 -15.68 -28.34 15.85
CA SER A 138 -16.37 -29.31 15.02
C SER A 138 -17.27 -30.16 15.91
N ASN A 139 -18.58 -30.10 15.69
CA ASN A 139 -19.57 -30.95 16.39
C ASN A 139 -19.44 -32.46 16.04
N SER A 140 -18.39 -32.89 15.33
CA SER A 140 -18.23 -34.25 14.84
C SER A 140 -17.16 -34.97 15.67
N ASN A 141 -17.46 -36.17 16.16
CA ASN A 141 -16.56 -37.07 16.89
C ASN A 141 -15.28 -37.51 16.13
N ASN A 142 -14.96 -36.90 14.99
CA ASN A 142 -13.74 -37.19 14.25
C ASN A 142 -12.55 -36.42 14.86
N ASN A 143 -11.83 -37.11 15.75
CA ASN A 143 -10.64 -36.64 16.48
C ASN A 143 -9.43 -36.16 15.63
N ASN A 144 -9.55 -36.02 14.30
CA ASN A 144 -8.36 -36.03 13.44
C ASN A 144 -8.08 -34.78 12.59
N LYS A 145 -8.76 -33.64 12.75
CA LYS A 145 -8.28 -32.36 12.18
C LYS A 145 -9.00 -31.18 12.81
N ASN A 146 -8.23 -30.22 13.32
CA ASN A 146 -8.75 -28.93 13.77
C ASN A 146 -8.98 -28.08 12.52
N ASP A 147 -10.25 -27.81 12.18
CA ASP A 147 -10.59 -26.95 11.05
C ASP A 147 -10.21 -25.50 11.39
N LEU A 148 -9.18 -25.01 10.71
CA LEU A 148 -8.72 -23.63 10.83
C LEU A 148 -9.45 -22.75 9.80
N CYS A 149 -10.03 -21.64 10.25
CA CYS A 149 -10.60 -20.61 9.39
C CYS A 149 -9.78 -19.33 9.48
N GLN A 150 -9.29 -18.84 8.35
CA GLN A 150 -8.71 -17.50 8.29
C GLN A 150 -9.79 -16.44 8.05
N ALA A 151 -9.77 -15.38 8.85
CA ALA A 151 -10.68 -14.25 8.74
C ALA A 151 -9.93 -12.92 8.69
N MET A 152 -10.54 -11.91 8.09
CA MET A 152 -9.97 -10.58 7.90
C MET A 152 -10.95 -9.50 8.37
N LEU A 153 -10.51 -8.69 9.33
CA LEU A 153 -11.23 -7.51 9.82
C LEU A 153 -10.63 -6.24 9.21
N ARG A 154 -11.48 -5.41 8.60
CA ARG A 154 -11.12 -4.10 8.05
C ARG A 154 -11.90 -2.98 8.72
N GLN A 155 -11.23 -1.85 8.96
CA GLN A 155 -11.89 -0.69 9.58
C GLN A 155 -13.07 -0.16 8.76
N GLU A 156 -12.95 -0.16 7.44
CA GLU A 156 -13.99 0.36 6.52
C GLU A 156 -15.29 -0.46 6.57
N TYR A 157 -15.21 -1.79 6.65
CA TYR A 157 -16.40 -2.64 6.72
C TYR A 157 -17.15 -2.56 8.04
N PHE A 158 -16.53 -1.98 9.08
CA PHE A 158 -17.14 -1.85 10.39
C PHE A 158 -18.02 -0.60 10.55
N HIS A 159 -17.94 0.38 9.63
CA HIS A 159 -18.65 1.66 9.76
C HIS A 159 -20.07 1.64 9.15
N ASP A 160 -20.34 0.76 8.19
CA ASP A 160 -21.55 0.86 7.35
C ASP A 160 -22.79 0.18 7.97
N ASN A 161 -22.62 -0.83 8.83
CA ASN A 161 -23.78 -1.59 9.34
C ASN A 161 -24.49 -0.96 10.56
N ASN A 162 -23.78 -0.21 11.41
CA ASN A 162 -24.43 0.39 12.60
C ASN A 162 -25.29 1.62 12.28
N ASN A 163 -25.06 2.30 11.16
CA ASN A 163 -25.87 3.47 10.77
C ASN A 163 -27.19 3.10 10.09
N ASN A 164 -27.29 1.95 9.42
CA ASN A 164 -28.48 1.61 8.63
C ASN A 164 -29.68 1.09 9.45
N ASN A 165 -29.46 0.53 10.65
CA ASN A 165 -30.57 0.01 11.46
C ASN A 165 -31.36 1.09 12.24
N ASN A 166 -30.83 2.30 12.41
CA ASN A 166 -31.51 3.35 13.17
C ASN A 166 -32.38 4.31 12.33
N ASN A 167 -32.29 4.28 11.00
CA ASN A 167 -33.00 5.24 10.14
C ASN A 167 -34.40 4.77 9.67
N ASN A 168 -34.83 3.55 9.98
CA ASN A 168 -36.11 3.02 9.46
C ASN A 168 -37.32 3.11 10.41
N ASN A 169 -37.21 3.74 11.59
CA ASN A 169 -38.34 3.79 12.55
C ASN A 169 -38.83 5.19 12.96
N ASN A 170 -38.33 6.28 12.39
CA ASN A 170 -38.74 7.64 12.77
C ASN A 170 -39.45 8.42 11.65
N ASN A 171 -40.53 7.86 11.12
CA ASN A 171 -41.52 8.61 10.34
C ASN A 171 -42.94 8.16 10.69
N ASN A 172 -43.44 8.62 11.85
CA ASN A 172 -44.86 8.97 12.07
C ASN A 172 -45.09 9.45 13.51
N ASN A 173 -45.11 10.76 13.72
CA ASN A 173 -46.19 11.49 14.42
C ASN A 173 -45.74 12.91 14.81
N ASN A 174 -46.44 13.90 14.26
CA ASN A 174 -46.49 15.27 14.79
C ASN A 174 -47.44 15.31 15.99
N ASN A 175 -46.99 15.83 17.14
CA ASN A 175 -47.60 16.98 17.84
C ASN A 175 -46.99 17.21 19.23
N ASN A 176 -46.57 18.47 19.44
CA ASN A 176 -46.54 19.29 20.66
C ASN A 176 -45.92 18.80 21.98
N GLN A 177 -45.07 19.68 22.52
CA GLN A 177 -44.73 19.92 23.94
C GLN A 177 -43.98 18.81 24.69
N ASP A 178 -42.66 18.94 24.82
CA ASP A 178 -42.03 19.54 26.02
C ASP A 178 -40.49 19.47 25.91
N ASN A 179 -39.85 20.60 26.19
CA ASN A 179 -38.40 20.73 26.26
C ASN A 179 -37.90 20.18 27.60
N ASN A 180 -37.50 18.91 27.64
CA ASN A 180 -36.43 18.38 28.50
C ASN A 180 -36.30 16.87 28.28
N GLN A 181 -35.05 16.38 28.24
CA GLN A 181 -34.61 14.98 28.04
C GLN A 181 -34.46 14.54 26.56
N ASP A 182 -33.22 14.59 26.06
CA ASP A 182 -32.44 13.37 25.76
C ASP A 182 -31.08 13.71 25.11
N ASN A 183 -30.03 13.75 25.93
CA ASN A 183 -28.62 13.82 25.51
C ASN A 183 -28.03 12.41 25.22
N ASN A 184 -28.83 11.43 24.81
CA ASN A 184 -28.42 10.02 24.75
C ASN A 184 -28.10 9.46 23.34
N ASN A 185 -28.03 10.28 22.29
CA ASN A 185 -27.81 9.80 20.91
C ASN A 185 -26.34 9.84 20.41
N ASP A 186 -25.35 9.83 21.31
CA ASP A 186 -23.92 9.84 20.95
C ASP A 186 -23.32 8.42 20.69
N TYR A 187 -24.16 7.39 20.53
CA TYR A 187 -23.75 5.99 20.35
C TYR A 187 -23.28 5.63 18.94
N ASN A 188 -22.64 6.55 18.21
CA ASN A 188 -21.88 6.19 17.01
C ASN A 188 -20.45 5.78 17.37
N GLN A 189 -20.34 4.89 18.37
CA GLN A 189 -19.08 4.40 18.91
C GLN A 189 -18.48 3.36 17.98
N ASN A 190 -17.34 3.69 17.39
CA ASN A 190 -16.60 2.79 16.52
C ASN A 190 -15.89 1.71 17.37
N TYR A 191 -16.54 0.57 17.58
CA TYR A 191 -15.97 -0.56 18.35
C TYR A 191 -14.79 -1.25 17.67
N TYR A 192 -14.46 -0.90 16.42
CA TYR A 192 -13.35 -1.52 15.68
C TYR A 192 -12.03 -1.50 16.48
N GLU A 193 -11.69 -0.39 17.13
CA GLU A 193 -10.42 -0.27 17.85
C GLU A 193 -10.37 -1.18 19.09
N GLY A 194 -11.47 -1.24 19.85
CA GLY A 194 -11.55 -2.09 21.03
C GLY A 194 -11.45 -3.56 20.65
N TYR A 195 -12.17 -3.93 19.61
CA TYR A 195 -12.10 -5.27 19.09
C TYR A 195 -10.76 -5.64 18.48
N ASN A 196 -10.14 -4.78 17.66
CA ASN A 196 -8.78 -4.99 17.19
C ASN A 196 -7.88 -5.33 18.38
N ARG A 197 -7.93 -4.59 19.48
CA ARG A 197 -7.14 -4.86 20.69
C ARG A 197 -7.53 -6.14 21.44
N CYS A 198 -8.76 -6.63 21.28
CA CYS A 198 -9.33 -7.75 22.05
C CYS A 198 -9.43 -9.09 21.31
N LEU A 199 -9.08 -9.14 20.01
CA LEU A 199 -8.89 -10.37 19.23
C LEU A 199 -7.65 -11.16 19.71
N LEU A 200 -7.64 -11.56 20.98
CA LEU A 200 -6.51 -12.21 21.65
C LEU A 200 -6.66 -13.73 21.57
N LYS A 201 -5.53 -14.44 21.63
CA LYS A 201 -5.50 -15.91 21.60
C LYS A 201 -6.34 -16.48 22.73
N GLY A 202 -7.22 -17.44 22.39
CA GLY A 202 -8.15 -18.10 23.30
C GLY A 202 -9.51 -17.42 23.46
N CYS A 203 -9.73 -16.22 22.90
CA CYS A 203 -11.08 -15.64 22.85
C CYS A 203 -11.98 -16.50 21.96
N LYS A 204 -13.17 -16.88 22.44
CA LYS A 204 -14.20 -17.49 21.59
C LYS A 204 -15.06 -16.39 21.00
N LEU A 205 -15.14 -16.33 19.68
CA LEU A 205 -15.89 -15.31 18.96
C LEU A 205 -16.89 -15.97 18.03
N GLN A 206 -18.07 -15.37 17.94
CA GLN A 206 -19.00 -15.58 16.85
C GLN A 206 -18.73 -14.47 15.84
N VAL A 207 -18.22 -14.81 14.65
CA VAL A 207 -17.95 -13.84 13.58
C VAL A 207 -18.91 -14.07 12.43
N THR A 208 -19.44 -12.98 11.88
CA THR A 208 -20.26 -13.00 10.67
C THR A 208 -19.55 -12.21 9.58
N GLY A 209 -19.44 -12.80 8.40
CA GLY A 209 -18.74 -12.20 7.28
C GLY A 209 -19.10 -12.81 5.96
N THR A 210 -18.51 -12.31 4.88
CA THR A 210 -18.67 -12.91 3.54
C THR A 210 -17.40 -13.66 3.16
N ALA A 211 -17.56 -14.81 2.50
CA ALA A 211 -16.42 -15.52 1.94
C ALA A 211 -15.78 -14.69 0.82
N SER A 212 -14.45 -14.55 0.85
CA SER A 212 -13.69 -13.92 -0.22
C SER A 212 -12.56 -14.83 -0.65
N PRO A 213 -12.33 -15.00 -1.96
CA PRO A 213 -11.15 -15.70 -2.44
C PRO A 213 -9.90 -14.92 -1.98
N THR A 214 -8.84 -15.64 -1.67
CA THR A 214 -7.52 -15.04 -1.44
C THR A 214 -6.70 -15.08 -2.72
N ARG A 215 -5.52 -14.44 -2.70
CA ARG A 215 -4.56 -14.53 -3.81
C ARG A 215 -3.92 -15.92 -3.94
N ASN A 216 -4.04 -16.77 -2.92
CA ASN A 216 -3.55 -18.14 -2.98
C ASN A 216 -4.71 -19.02 -3.44
N PRO A 217 -4.63 -19.66 -4.63
CA PRO A 217 -5.63 -20.61 -5.08
C PRO A 217 -5.90 -21.66 -4.00
N GLY A 218 -7.15 -22.08 -3.85
CA GLY A 218 -7.51 -23.05 -2.81
C GLY A 218 -7.43 -22.52 -1.38
N ASN A 219 -7.35 -21.20 -1.15
CA ASN A 219 -7.58 -20.60 0.17
C ASN A 219 -8.71 -19.55 0.15
N VAL A 220 -9.60 -19.62 1.15
CA VAL A 220 -10.68 -18.65 1.37
C VAL A 220 -10.41 -17.86 2.66
N VAL A 221 -10.76 -16.58 2.65
CA VAL A 221 -10.77 -15.74 3.86
C VAL A 221 -12.18 -15.24 4.13
N LEU A 222 -12.60 -15.26 5.39
CA LEU A 222 -13.86 -14.66 5.82
C LEU A 222 -13.69 -13.15 6.05
N LEU A 223 -14.35 -12.31 5.25
CA LEU A 223 -14.38 -10.85 5.43
C LEU A 223 -15.34 -10.49 6.56
N ILE A 224 -14.82 -10.17 7.74
CA ILE A 224 -15.61 -9.92 8.94
C ILE A 224 -16.42 -8.63 8.76
N GLN A 225 -17.73 -8.75 8.91
CA GLN A 225 -18.69 -7.63 8.91
C GLN A 225 -19.15 -7.31 10.33
N SER A 226 -19.35 -8.34 11.15
CA SER A 226 -19.72 -8.21 12.56
C SER A 226 -19.14 -9.36 13.37
N PHE A 227 -19.05 -9.16 14.67
CA PHE A 227 -18.61 -10.20 15.58
C PHE A 227 -19.09 -9.92 16.98
N ARG A 228 -19.10 -10.99 17.76
CA ARG A 228 -19.58 -11.05 19.12
C ARG A 228 -18.65 -11.92 19.94
N LEU A 229 -18.14 -11.38 21.04
CA LEU A 229 -17.39 -12.09 22.06
C LEU A 229 -18.34 -13.06 22.78
N VAL A 230 -18.08 -14.36 22.61
CA VAL A 230 -18.88 -15.44 23.20
C VAL A 230 -18.28 -15.88 24.53
N SER A 231 -16.96 -16.06 24.58
CA SER A 231 -16.26 -16.48 25.79
C SER A 231 -14.89 -15.83 25.91
N LEU A 232 -14.48 -15.57 27.15
CA LEU A 232 -13.20 -14.95 27.48
C LEU A 232 -12.03 -15.93 27.33
N PRO A 233 -10.82 -15.43 27.04
CA PRO A 233 -9.62 -16.25 26.99
C PRO A 233 -9.24 -16.73 28.39
N ARG A 234 -8.63 -17.92 28.50
CA ARG A 234 -8.12 -18.48 29.77
C ARG A 234 -6.79 -17.85 30.22
N GLN A 235 -6.70 -16.52 30.14
CA GLN A 235 -5.53 -15.76 30.54
C GLN A 235 -5.92 -14.44 31.23
N PRO A 236 -5.61 -14.25 32.52
CA PRO A 236 -5.97 -13.04 33.25
C PRO A 236 -5.46 -11.74 32.61
N GLN A 237 -4.28 -11.76 31.96
CA GLN A 237 -3.77 -10.57 31.25
C GLN A 237 -4.64 -10.19 30.04
N HIS A 238 -5.17 -11.17 29.31
CA HIS A 238 -6.04 -10.92 28.16
C HIS A 238 -7.42 -10.45 28.61
N ILE A 239 -7.98 -11.07 29.66
CA ILE A 239 -9.23 -10.62 30.30
C ILE A 239 -9.08 -9.16 30.77
N GLN A 240 -7.95 -8.80 31.37
CA GLN A 240 -7.66 -7.43 31.77
C GLN A 240 -7.72 -6.44 30.59
N ILE A 241 -7.19 -6.80 29.42
CA ILE A 241 -7.24 -5.95 28.22
C ILE A 241 -8.69 -5.76 27.75
N ILE A 242 -9.48 -6.83 27.75
CA ILE A 242 -10.90 -6.81 27.36
C ILE A 242 -11.70 -5.88 28.31
N LEU A 243 -11.54 -6.04 29.61
CA LEU A 243 -12.18 -5.18 30.62
C LEU A 243 -11.77 -3.72 30.47
N GLN A 244 -10.50 -3.45 30.16
CA GLN A 244 -10.03 -2.09 29.90
C GLN A 244 -10.71 -1.49 28.67
N GLN A 245 -10.83 -2.24 27.56
CA GLN A 245 -11.49 -1.75 26.35
C GLN A 245 -12.99 -1.54 26.57
N CYS A 246 -13.65 -2.40 27.35
CA CYS A 246 -15.03 -2.21 27.79
C CYS A 246 -15.20 -0.92 28.60
N GLN A 247 -14.32 -0.69 29.58
CA GLN A 247 -14.33 0.51 30.42
C GLN A 247 -14.11 1.80 29.62
N GLU A 248 -13.29 1.73 28.57
CA GLU A 248 -13.01 2.84 27.65
C GLU A 248 -14.15 3.08 26.63
N GLY A 249 -15.22 2.27 26.66
CA GLY A 249 -16.33 2.35 25.71
C GLY A 249 -15.99 1.81 24.31
N ASN A 250 -14.86 1.11 24.17
CA ASN A 250 -14.42 0.55 22.89
C ASN A 250 -14.99 -0.86 22.64
N LEU A 251 -15.66 -1.45 23.63
CA LEU A 251 -16.41 -2.72 23.50
C LEU A 251 -17.80 -2.58 24.11
N PRO A 252 -18.81 -3.29 23.56
CA PRO A 252 -20.15 -3.30 24.12
C PRO A 252 -20.19 -4.01 25.49
N LEU A 253 -20.58 -3.26 26.53
CA LEU A 253 -20.70 -3.78 27.90
C LEU A 253 -21.55 -5.06 28.02
N PRO A 254 -22.75 -5.18 27.41
CA PRO A 254 -23.57 -6.38 27.55
C PRO A 254 -22.87 -7.63 27.02
N GLU A 255 -22.07 -7.48 25.97
CA GLU A 255 -21.32 -8.57 25.36
C GLU A 255 -20.17 -9.04 26.25
N VAL A 256 -19.40 -8.10 26.79
CA VAL A 256 -18.30 -8.40 27.72
C VAL A 256 -18.83 -8.99 29.02
N ALA A 257 -19.95 -8.48 29.53
CA ALA A 257 -20.61 -9.02 30.73
C ALA A 257 -21.09 -10.46 30.53
N ASN A 258 -21.73 -10.76 29.39
CA ASN A 258 -22.13 -12.11 29.03
C ASN A 258 -20.93 -13.07 28.94
N ALA A 259 -19.83 -12.64 28.32
CA ALA A 259 -18.59 -13.44 28.26
C ALA A 259 -17.90 -13.61 29.63
N CYS A 260 -18.15 -12.70 30.59
CA CYS A 260 -17.71 -12.82 31.98
C CYS A 260 -18.63 -13.72 32.84
N HIS A 261 -19.79 -14.13 32.32
CA HIS A 261 -20.89 -14.71 33.11
C HIS A 261 -21.32 -13.80 34.28
N MET A 262 -21.46 -12.50 34.01
CA MET A 262 -21.92 -11.49 34.97
C MET A 262 -23.07 -10.70 34.36
N GLU A 263 -23.94 -10.15 35.21
CA GLU A 263 -24.96 -9.21 34.75
C GLU A 263 -24.31 -7.88 34.30
N PRO A 264 -24.78 -7.22 33.22
CA PRO A 264 -24.18 -5.97 32.74
C PRO A 264 -24.10 -4.87 33.82
N SER A 265 -25.12 -4.76 34.68
CA SER A 265 -25.13 -3.81 35.80
C SER A 265 -24.08 -4.13 36.86
N GLU A 266 -23.82 -5.41 37.11
CA GLU A 266 -22.79 -5.86 38.04
C GLU A 266 -21.40 -5.50 37.51
N LEU A 267 -21.11 -5.86 36.26
CA LEU A 267 -19.84 -5.53 35.63
C LEU A 267 -19.61 -4.01 35.57
N GLN A 268 -20.63 -3.24 35.19
CA GLN A 268 -20.56 -1.77 35.18
C GLN A 268 -20.23 -1.20 36.57
N THR A 269 -20.83 -1.76 37.63
CA THR A 269 -20.54 -1.36 39.01
C THR A 269 -19.08 -1.60 39.38
N HIS A 270 -18.52 -2.75 38.97
CA HIS A 270 -17.10 -3.05 39.17
C HIS A 270 -16.20 -2.07 38.40
N LEU A 271 -16.52 -1.77 37.13
CA LEU A 271 -15.74 -0.83 36.31
C LEU A 271 -15.82 0.60 36.84
N ASN A 272 -16.98 1.05 37.31
CA ASN A 272 -17.16 2.38 37.91
C ASN A 272 -16.36 2.54 39.20
N ARG A 273 -16.37 1.52 40.07
CA ARG A 273 -15.54 1.52 41.30
C ARG A 273 -14.04 1.66 40.99
N ILE A 274 -13.56 1.08 39.88
CA ILE A 274 -12.17 1.24 39.42
C ILE A 274 -11.89 2.69 39.01
N ILE A 275 -12.85 3.37 38.35
CA ILE A 275 -12.73 4.78 37.97
C ILE A 275 -12.65 5.66 39.22
N GLU A 276 -13.60 5.49 40.15
CA GLU A 276 -13.68 6.25 41.41
C GLU A 276 -12.42 6.09 42.28
N GLN A 277 -11.86 4.88 42.36
CA GLN A 277 -10.61 4.65 43.08
C GLN A 277 -9.39 5.35 42.44
N SER A 278 -9.47 5.66 41.14
CA SER A 278 -8.39 6.29 40.39
C SER A 278 -8.48 7.82 40.32
N SER A 279 -9.66 8.41 40.51
CA SER A 279 -9.89 9.86 40.33
C SER A 279 -9.26 10.75 41.41
N GLY A 280 -8.86 10.20 42.56
CA GLY A 280 -8.28 10.98 43.68
C GLY A 280 -6.74 11.06 43.71
N ALA A 281 -6.03 10.36 42.83
CA ALA A 281 -4.57 10.27 42.85
C ALA A 281 -3.90 11.06 41.71
N ALA A 282 -2.62 11.42 41.87
CA ALA A 282 -1.83 11.97 40.77
C ALA A 282 -1.87 11.02 39.55
N ALA A 283 -1.93 11.56 38.32
CA ALA A 283 -2.24 10.80 37.10
C ALA A 283 -1.42 9.49 36.93
N ALA A 284 -0.13 9.51 37.25
CA ALA A 284 0.72 8.31 37.19
C ALA A 284 0.36 7.24 38.24
N ALA A 285 0.05 7.67 39.48
CA ALA A 285 -0.39 6.79 40.55
C ALA A 285 -1.80 6.25 40.29
N ALA A 286 -2.69 7.06 39.71
CA ALA A 286 -4.02 6.67 39.25
C ALA A 286 -3.95 5.56 38.19
N ALA A 287 -3.10 5.71 37.17
CA ALA A 287 -2.91 4.70 36.12
C ALA A 287 -2.38 3.37 36.68
N LYS A 288 -1.43 3.42 37.62
CA LYS A 288 -0.89 2.21 38.29
C LYS A 288 -1.97 1.51 39.12
N THR A 289 -2.76 2.26 39.88
CA THR A 289 -3.87 1.75 40.71
C THR A 289 -4.96 1.14 39.84
N LYS A 290 -5.42 1.85 38.79
CA LYS A 290 -6.37 1.36 37.80
C LYS A 290 -5.93 0.02 37.19
N LYS A 291 -4.66 -0.07 36.76
CA LYS A 291 -4.10 -1.31 36.19
C LYS A 291 -4.03 -2.45 37.22
N ALA A 292 -3.76 -2.15 38.49
CA ALA A 292 -3.74 -3.15 39.55
C ALA A 292 -5.15 -3.68 39.86
N THR A 293 -6.15 -2.80 39.99
CA THR A 293 -7.53 -3.21 40.29
C THR A 293 -8.16 -3.99 39.14
N LEU A 294 -7.95 -3.56 37.88
CA LEU A 294 -8.37 -4.33 36.69
C LEU A 294 -7.73 -5.73 36.66
N LYS A 295 -6.45 -5.85 37.04
CA LYS A 295 -5.76 -7.14 37.11
C LYS A 295 -6.38 -8.05 38.19
N THR A 296 -6.78 -7.50 39.33
CA THR A 296 -7.46 -8.24 40.39
C THR A 296 -8.83 -8.73 39.92
N LEU A 297 -9.63 -7.86 39.30
CA LEU A 297 -10.94 -8.23 38.74
C LEU A 297 -10.80 -9.32 37.66
N ALA A 298 -9.82 -9.18 36.75
CA ALA A 298 -9.56 -10.16 35.71
C ALA A 298 -9.18 -11.54 36.28
N LYS A 299 -8.46 -11.59 37.40
CA LYS A 299 -8.16 -12.86 38.11
C LYS A 299 -9.41 -13.48 38.74
N GLN A 300 -10.30 -12.66 39.30
CA GLN A 300 -11.55 -13.13 39.88
C GLN A 300 -12.47 -13.73 38.80
N ILE A 301 -12.65 -13.00 37.69
CA ILE A 301 -13.40 -13.50 36.53
C ILE A 301 -12.78 -14.79 36.01
N PHE A 302 -11.46 -14.83 35.81
CA PHE A 302 -10.76 -16.04 35.37
C PHE A 302 -11.02 -17.25 36.27
N ALA A 303 -11.03 -17.07 37.60
CA ALA A 303 -11.28 -18.14 38.55
C ALA A 303 -12.71 -18.69 38.49
N ASN A 304 -13.66 -17.88 38.00
CA ASN A 304 -15.08 -18.21 37.91
C ASN A 304 -15.52 -18.63 36.49
N LEU A 305 -14.63 -18.58 35.48
CA LEU A 305 -14.97 -19.02 34.13
C LEU A 305 -15.31 -20.52 34.12
N PRO A 306 -16.42 -20.92 33.47
CA PRO A 306 -16.80 -22.32 33.39
C PRO A 306 -15.73 -23.14 32.68
N LYS A 307 -15.65 -24.44 33.00
CA LYS A 307 -14.83 -25.37 32.23
C LYS A 307 -15.46 -25.57 30.85
N ASP A 308 -14.65 -25.38 29.83
CA ASP A 308 -15.05 -25.44 28.44
C ASP A 308 -14.26 -26.59 27.81
N PRO A 309 -14.92 -27.73 27.51
CA PRO A 309 -14.25 -28.92 27.02
C PRO A 309 -13.63 -28.71 25.63
N ASP A 310 -14.16 -27.75 24.86
CA ASP A 310 -13.74 -27.46 23.49
C ASP A 310 -12.64 -26.37 23.44
N TYR A 311 -12.20 -25.88 24.60
CA TYR A 311 -11.16 -24.85 24.66
C TYR A 311 -9.85 -25.43 24.12
N PRO A 312 -9.27 -24.86 23.03
CA PRO A 312 -8.20 -25.53 22.34
C PRO A 312 -6.93 -25.55 23.17
N GLN A 313 -6.30 -26.73 23.24
CA GLN A 313 -5.03 -26.92 23.94
C GLN A 313 -3.95 -25.97 23.41
N ALA A 314 -3.98 -25.68 22.11
CA ALA A 314 -3.08 -24.71 21.48
C ALA A 314 -3.25 -23.29 22.05
N ALA A 315 -4.43 -22.92 22.56
CA ALA A 315 -4.70 -21.63 23.21
C ALA A 315 -4.51 -21.64 24.73
N ASP A 316 -4.27 -22.79 25.35
CA ASP A 316 -4.04 -22.91 26.79
C ASP A 316 -2.58 -22.60 27.15
N GLN A 317 -2.29 -21.31 27.34
CA GLN A 317 -0.99 -20.84 27.80
C GLN A 317 -0.60 -21.33 29.19
N VAL A 318 -1.54 -21.80 30.04
CA VAL A 318 -1.18 -22.35 31.35
C VAL A 318 -0.48 -23.71 31.18
N THR A 319 -0.96 -24.52 30.24
CA THR A 319 -0.31 -25.77 29.85
C THR A 319 1.02 -25.50 29.12
N MET A 320 1.11 -24.41 28.35
CA MET A 320 2.35 -24.01 27.67
C MET A 320 3.41 -23.41 28.62
N SER A 321 2.99 -22.64 29.63
CA SER A 321 3.91 -21.98 30.59
C SER A 321 4.48 -22.94 31.63
N LYS A 322 3.79 -24.04 31.95
CA LYS A 322 4.34 -25.13 32.78
C LYS A 322 5.49 -25.89 32.10
N ARG A 323 5.65 -25.79 30.78
CA ARG A 323 6.83 -26.32 30.04
C ARG A 323 8.06 -25.40 30.08
N GLY A 324 8.09 -24.41 30.97
CA GLY A 324 9.32 -23.72 31.37
C GLY A 324 9.87 -22.68 30.39
N ASN A 325 9.35 -22.57 29.16
CA ASN A 325 9.81 -21.56 28.21
C ASN A 325 8.66 -20.68 27.72
N LYS A 326 8.75 -19.38 27.99
CA LYS A 326 7.82 -18.33 27.50
C LYS A 326 7.92 -18.09 25.98
N ASN A 327 8.60 -18.98 25.26
CA ASN A 327 8.85 -18.83 23.83
C ASN A 327 7.69 -19.45 23.04
N TYR A 328 7.35 -18.77 21.96
CA TYR A 328 6.40 -19.19 20.93
C TYR A 328 6.39 -20.70 20.74
N VAL A 329 5.28 -21.36 21.06
CA VAL A 329 5.15 -22.78 20.74
C VAL A 329 5.01 -22.92 19.23
N LEU A 330 6.05 -23.48 18.63
CA LEU A 330 6.10 -23.80 17.21
C LEU A 330 5.08 -24.92 16.93
N PRO A 331 4.43 -24.93 15.76
CA PRO A 331 3.57 -26.04 15.37
C PRO A 331 4.36 -27.37 15.37
N PRO A 332 3.71 -28.51 15.64
CA PRO A 332 4.37 -29.81 15.54
C PRO A 332 4.89 -30.01 14.11
N VAL A 333 6.05 -30.64 13.99
CA VAL A 333 6.64 -30.99 12.69
C VAL A 333 5.77 -32.06 12.01
N PRO A 334 5.50 -31.94 10.69
CA PRO A 334 4.91 -33.04 9.91
C PRO A 334 5.71 -34.33 10.08
N THR A 335 5.00 -35.47 10.17
CA THR A 335 5.59 -36.78 10.45
C THR A 335 6.68 -37.18 9.46
N GLU A 336 6.52 -36.79 8.20
CA GLU A 336 7.44 -37.01 7.09
C GLU A 336 8.75 -36.20 7.20
N TRP A 337 8.76 -35.14 8.01
CA TRP A 337 9.95 -34.29 8.22
C TRP A 337 10.60 -34.51 9.57
N ALA A 338 9.93 -35.24 10.47
CA ALA A 338 10.43 -35.55 11.81
C ALA A 338 11.68 -36.44 11.78
N ASN A 339 11.81 -37.29 10.75
CA ASN A 339 12.94 -38.17 10.56
C ASN A 339 13.60 -37.88 9.22
N VAL A 340 14.94 -37.76 9.25
CA VAL A 340 15.75 -37.63 8.05
C VAL A 340 15.76 -38.96 7.29
N PRO A 341 15.44 -38.98 5.98
CA PRO A 341 15.52 -40.21 5.19
C PRO A 341 16.94 -40.79 5.22
N PRO A 342 17.12 -42.12 5.39
CA PRO A 342 18.45 -42.74 5.44
C PRO A 342 19.34 -42.43 4.24
N LYS A 343 18.75 -42.24 3.05
CA LYS A 343 19.47 -41.85 1.82
C LYS A 343 20.11 -40.46 1.89
N VAL A 344 19.54 -39.55 2.67
CA VAL A 344 20.08 -38.19 2.88
C VAL A 344 21.20 -38.20 3.91
N LEU A 345 21.21 -39.18 4.82
CA LEU A 345 22.28 -39.37 5.80
C LEU A 345 23.51 -40.07 5.20
N ALA A 346 23.35 -40.80 4.10
CA ALA A 346 24.46 -41.40 3.36
C ALA A 346 25.18 -40.31 2.56
N ILE A 347 26.09 -39.59 3.23
CA ILE A 347 26.98 -38.59 2.62
C ILE A 347 28.06 -39.35 1.82
N ASP A 348 27.69 -39.89 0.67
CA ASP A 348 28.69 -40.30 -0.33
C ASP A 348 29.11 -39.06 -1.13
N GLN A 349 30.36 -39.04 -1.60
CA GLN A 349 30.93 -37.97 -2.42
C GLN A 349 30.23 -37.91 -3.80
N GLN A 350 28.99 -37.44 -3.83
CA GLN A 350 28.24 -37.20 -5.04
C GLN A 350 28.71 -35.90 -5.69
N GLU A 351 28.76 -35.88 -7.03
CA GLU A 351 29.06 -34.69 -7.79
C GLU A 351 27.97 -33.64 -7.57
N VAL A 352 28.36 -32.45 -7.11
CA VAL A 352 27.43 -31.35 -6.82
C VAL A 352 27.03 -30.69 -8.13
N GLN A 353 25.73 -30.70 -8.45
CA GLN A 353 25.22 -29.96 -9.61
C GLN A 353 24.90 -28.52 -9.22
N GLU A 354 25.33 -27.56 -10.05
CA GLU A 354 25.06 -26.14 -9.89
C GLU A 354 24.09 -25.66 -10.97
N PRO A 355 22.76 -25.81 -10.79
CA PRO A 355 21.77 -25.46 -11.81
C PRO A 355 21.74 -23.97 -12.19
N GLY A 356 22.39 -23.10 -11.41
CA GLY A 356 22.43 -21.64 -11.60
C GLY A 356 21.13 -20.90 -11.29
N SER A 357 19.98 -21.58 -11.28
CA SER A 357 18.68 -21.03 -10.87
C SER A 357 17.78 -22.10 -10.26
N ILE A 358 16.80 -21.67 -9.47
CA ILE A 358 15.75 -22.53 -8.89
C ILE A 358 14.86 -23.12 -9.98
N ALA A 359 14.54 -22.35 -11.02
CA ALA A 359 13.80 -22.87 -12.18
C ALA A 359 14.54 -24.03 -12.84
N ASN A 360 15.86 -23.91 -13.05
CA ASN A 360 16.67 -24.98 -13.62
C ASN A 360 16.78 -26.18 -12.67
N ALA A 361 16.90 -25.95 -11.36
CA ALA A 361 16.93 -27.03 -10.36
C ALA A 361 15.64 -27.87 -10.41
N LEU A 362 14.49 -27.21 -10.52
CA LEU A 362 13.20 -27.88 -10.66
C LEU A 362 13.08 -28.59 -12.02
N GLN A 363 13.65 -28.04 -13.09
CA GLN A 363 13.69 -28.69 -14.39
C GLN A 363 14.54 -29.97 -14.37
N LEU A 364 15.76 -29.91 -13.81
CA LEU A 364 16.64 -31.09 -13.65
C LEU A 364 15.92 -32.19 -12.88
N PHE A 365 15.21 -31.83 -11.82
CA PHE A 365 14.40 -32.78 -11.05
C PHE A 365 13.29 -33.42 -11.89
N LEU A 366 12.59 -32.63 -12.71
CA LEU A 366 11.55 -33.15 -13.60
C LEU A 366 12.12 -34.08 -14.68
N GLU A 367 13.32 -33.78 -15.19
CA GLU A 367 14.01 -34.61 -16.17
C GLU A 367 14.43 -35.96 -15.57
N GLU A 368 15.05 -35.97 -14.39
CA GLU A 368 15.41 -37.22 -13.69
C GLU A 368 14.18 -38.10 -13.39
N THR A 369 13.04 -37.49 -13.03
CA THR A 369 11.83 -38.28 -12.73
C THR A 369 11.26 -39.02 -13.95
N LYS A 370 11.59 -38.59 -15.17
CA LYS A 370 11.14 -39.27 -16.40
C LYS A 370 11.92 -40.55 -16.68
N GLU A 371 13.15 -40.67 -16.18
CA GLU A 371 14.04 -41.78 -16.53
C GLU A 371 13.80 -43.08 -15.72
N GLN A 372 12.71 -43.16 -14.95
CA GLN A 372 12.23 -44.35 -14.21
C GLN A 372 13.27 -45.07 -13.31
N SER A 373 14.44 -44.49 -13.07
CA SER A 373 15.39 -45.03 -12.11
C SER A 373 14.86 -44.74 -10.70
N THR A 374 14.48 -45.79 -9.98
CA THR A 374 13.76 -45.70 -8.68
C THR A 374 14.64 -45.22 -7.52
N SER A 375 15.82 -44.67 -7.80
CA SER A 375 16.82 -44.39 -6.77
C SER A 375 17.75 -43.20 -7.00
N SER A 376 17.65 -42.42 -8.09
CA SER A 376 18.52 -41.24 -8.21
C SER A 376 18.13 -40.16 -7.20
N THR A 377 19.13 -39.68 -6.49
CA THR A 377 19.04 -38.49 -5.64
C THR A 377 20.00 -37.47 -6.22
N THR A 378 19.51 -36.31 -6.63
CA THR A 378 20.37 -35.25 -7.14
C THR A 378 20.92 -34.45 -5.97
N PHE A 379 22.23 -34.27 -5.94
CA PHE A 379 22.88 -33.34 -5.02
C PHE A 379 23.05 -31.99 -5.72
N ILE A 380 22.48 -30.93 -5.16
CA ILE A 380 22.43 -29.63 -5.82
C ILE A 380 22.90 -28.50 -4.90
N SER A 381 23.49 -27.48 -5.52
CA SER A 381 23.98 -26.26 -4.88
C SER A 381 23.44 -25.05 -5.64
N MET A 382 22.75 -24.13 -4.95
CA MET A 382 22.11 -23.00 -5.61
C MET A 382 21.92 -21.79 -4.71
N GLU A 383 21.76 -20.62 -5.32
CA GLU A 383 21.29 -19.41 -4.65
C GLU A 383 19.80 -19.16 -4.84
N GLY A 384 19.16 -18.53 -3.86
CA GLY A 384 17.75 -18.19 -3.90
C GLY A 384 17.31 -17.17 -2.86
N TRP A 385 16.20 -16.51 -3.12
CA TRP A 385 15.56 -15.61 -2.17
C TRP A 385 14.52 -16.33 -1.31
N VAL A 386 14.57 -16.10 0.00
CA VAL A 386 13.57 -16.62 0.94
C VAL A 386 12.26 -15.86 0.74
N GLN A 387 11.30 -16.49 0.06
CA GLN A 387 9.97 -15.96 -0.13
C GLN A 387 9.06 -16.24 1.08
N ASN A 388 9.20 -17.44 1.66
CA ASN A 388 8.43 -17.86 2.82
C ASN A 388 9.30 -18.69 3.77
N ARG A 389 8.95 -18.65 5.05
CA ARG A 389 9.60 -19.43 6.10
C ARG A 389 8.56 -19.92 7.10
N ARG A 390 8.62 -21.21 7.44
CA ARG A 390 7.85 -21.83 8.51
C ARG A 390 8.80 -22.55 9.47
N ARG A 391 8.58 -22.35 10.77
CA ARG A 391 9.31 -23.04 11.84
C ARG A 391 8.39 -24.07 12.49
N TYR A 392 8.95 -25.22 12.82
CA TYR A 392 8.29 -26.31 13.51
C TYR A 392 9.05 -26.66 14.79
N ASP A 393 8.40 -27.43 15.66
CA ASP A 393 9.04 -27.99 16.84
C ASP A 393 10.27 -28.82 16.48
N GLY A 394 11.20 -28.96 17.43
CA GLY A 394 12.49 -29.63 17.21
C GLY A 394 13.46 -28.82 16.35
N ASN A 395 13.27 -27.50 16.23
CA ASN A 395 14.10 -26.61 15.41
C ASN A 395 14.16 -27.07 13.94
N ILE A 396 13.03 -27.41 13.34
CA ILE A 396 12.95 -27.73 11.92
C ILE A 396 12.38 -26.52 11.18
N THR A 397 13.02 -26.11 10.08
CA THR A 397 12.60 -24.94 9.31
C THR A 397 12.40 -25.29 7.85
N GLN A 398 11.22 -24.97 7.33
CA GLN A 398 10.92 -25.02 5.90
C GLN A 398 11.07 -23.63 5.29
N LEU A 399 11.86 -23.51 4.23
CA LEU A 399 11.96 -22.33 3.38
C LEU A 399 11.26 -22.58 2.05
N ALA A 400 10.69 -21.53 1.48
CA ALA A 400 10.35 -21.50 0.06
C ALA A 400 11.29 -20.52 -0.63
N LEU A 401 12.14 -21.03 -1.52
CA LEU A 401 13.11 -20.23 -2.27
C LEU A 401 12.57 -19.90 -3.67
N VAL A 402 12.91 -18.71 -4.16
CA VAL A 402 12.61 -18.22 -5.53
C VAL A 402 13.82 -17.51 -6.14
N ASP A 403 13.90 -17.48 -7.48
CA ASP A 403 14.97 -16.75 -8.20
C ASP A 403 14.89 -15.23 -7.99
N ASP A 404 13.68 -14.69 -7.90
CA ASP A 404 13.40 -13.25 -7.84
C ASP A 404 12.17 -12.97 -6.95
N LEU A 405 12.33 -12.08 -5.96
CA LEU A 405 11.25 -11.64 -5.07
C LEU A 405 10.14 -10.85 -5.79
N GLY A 406 10.45 -10.22 -6.92
CA GLY A 406 9.56 -9.33 -7.67
C GLY A 406 8.48 -10.04 -8.49
N ASN A 407 8.68 -11.30 -8.86
CA ASN A 407 7.81 -12.02 -9.80
C ASN A 407 6.55 -12.65 -9.16
N THR A 408 6.25 -12.35 -7.90
CA THR A 408 5.26 -13.10 -7.09
C THR A 408 3.80 -12.75 -7.34
N THR A 409 3.50 -11.86 -8.29
CA THR A 409 2.14 -11.34 -8.53
C THR A 409 1.32 -12.13 -9.55
N ASP A 410 1.94 -12.95 -10.41
CA ASP A 410 1.20 -13.85 -11.32
C ASP A 410 0.85 -15.16 -10.61
N THR A 411 -0.43 -15.37 -10.34
CA THR A 411 -0.90 -16.27 -9.28
C THR A 411 -1.11 -17.72 -9.69
N ASN A 412 -1.14 -18.05 -10.98
CA ASN A 412 -1.41 -19.42 -11.44
C ASN A 412 -0.16 -20.20 -11.88
N ASP A 413 0.86 -19.55 -12.46
CA ASP A 413 2.07 -20.26 -12.95
C ASP A 413 3.21 -20.34 -11.91
N ASN A 414 3.11 -19.59 -10.81
CA ASN A 414 4.25 -19.41 -9.90
C ASN A 414 4.48 -20.56 -8.92
N HIS A 415 3.57 -21.53 -8.81
CA HIS A 415 3.82 -22.71 -7.97
C HIS A 415 4.98 -23.56 -8.51
N HIS A 416 5.21 -23.54 -9.83
CA HIS A 416 6.30 -24.25 -10.48
C HIS A 416 7.67 -23.58 -10.35
N ARG A 417 7.77 -22.43 -9.67
CA ARG A 417 9.03 -21.66 -9.53
C ARG A 417 9.51 -21.55 -8.09
N ARG A 418 8.98 -22.38 -7.19
CA ARG A 418 9.32 -22.37 -5.78
C ARG A 418 9.92 -23.71 -5.40
N LEU A 419 11.16 -23.67 -4.90
CA LEU A 419 11.77 -24.84 -4.30
C LEU A 419 11.50 -24.82 -2.80
N SER A 420 10.92 -25.90 -2.28
CA SER A 420 10.81 -26.10 -0.84
C SER A 420 12.13 -26.64 -0.33
N CYS A 421 12.72 -25.98 0.66
CA CYS A 421 13.96 -26.41 1.29
C CYS A 421 13.70 -26.69 2.77
N LEU A 422 14.15 -27.83 3.26
CA LEU A 422 13.99 -28.25 4.65
C LEU A 422 15.35 -28.22 5.35
N ILE A 423 15.47 -27.37 6.36
CA ILE A 423 16.60 -27.31 7.26
C ILE A 423 16.25 -28.18 8.47
N HIS A 424 17.00 -29.26 8.62
CA HIS A 424 16.84 -30.23 9.70
C HIS A 424 18.10 -30.23 10.57
N PRO A 425 18.00 -30.17 11.91
CA PRO A 425 19.16 -30.02 12.79
C PRO A 425 20.16 -31.18 12.69
N LYS A 426 19.69 -32.41 12.40
CA LYS A 426 20.54 -33.59 12.20
C LYS A 426 21.33 -33.62 10.88
N LEU A 427 21.10 -32.69 9.95
CA LEU A 427 21.71 -32.71 8.61
C LEU A 427 22.73 -31.61 8.36
N LEU A 428 22.72 -30.54 9.15
CA LEU A 428 23.68 -29.47 8.95
C LEU A 428 25.07 -30.00 9.34
N LEU A 429 25.99 -29.96 8.38
CA LEU A 429 27.35 -30.53 8.48
C LEU A 429 28.23 -29.84 9.54
N LEU A 430 27.73 -28.80 10.20
CA LEU A 430 28.42 -28.08 11.25
C LEU A 430 28.08 -28.76 12.57
N ASP A 431 29.06 -29.47 13.14
CA ASP A 431 29.01 -30.43 14.26
C ASP A 431 28.40 -29.93 15.60
N ASP A 432 27.85 -28.72 15.66
CA ASP A 432 27.26 -28.13 16.86
C ASP A 432 25.76 -27.83 16.67
N GLU A 433 24.91 -28.30 17.61
CA GLU A 433 23.47 -27.99 17.68
C GLU A 433 23.15 -26.47 17.62
N GLY A 434 24.16 -25.62 17.84
CA GLY A 434 24.09 -24.16 17.74
C GLY A 434 23.82 -23.64 16.33
N THR A 435 24.35 -24.28 15.28
CA THR A 435 24.33 -23.74 13.92
C THR A 435 22.93 -23.78 13.28
N ALA A 436 22.16 -24.85 13.53
CA ALA A 436 20.77 -24.89 13.09
C ALA A 436 19.98 -23.71 13.69
N ASN A 437 20.18 -23.45 14.98
CA ASN A 437 19.50 -22.39 15.71
C ASN A 437 19.87 -20.99 15.20
N LEU A 438 21.12 -20.79 14.80
CA LEU A 438 21.65 -19.57 14.20
C LEU A 438 20.84 -19.19 12.94
N TYR A 439 20.88 -20.03 11.91
CA TYR A 439 20.27 -19.72 10.62
C TYR A 439 18.76 -19.60 10.71
N HIS A 440 18.12 -20.32 11.63
CA HIS A 440 16.68 -20.18 11.80
C HIS A 440 16.23 -18.73 12.10
N ASN A 441 17.04 -17.90 12.76
CA ASN A 441 16.68 -16.49 13.00
C ASN A 441 17.07 -15.59 11.82
N LEU A 442 18.14 -15.95 11.10
CA LEU A 442 18.72 -15.15 10.01
C LEU A 442 17.96 -15.28 8.68
N LEU A 443 17.41 -16.47 8.38
CA LEU A 443 16.73 -16.79 7.12
C LEU A 443 15.29 -16.24 7.08
N ALA A 444 15.12 -14.96 7.36
CA ALA A 444 13.84 -14.28 7.27
C ALA A 444 13.42 -14.00 5.81
N VAL A 445 12.12 -13.80 5.59
CA VAL A 445 11.60 -13.44 4.26
C VAL A 445 12.30 -12.19 3.73
N GLY A 446 12.81 -12.29 2.50
CA GLY A 446 13.61 -11.25 1.83
C GLY A 446 15.12 -11.39 2.01
N ALA A 447 15.60 -12.44 2.69
CA ALA A 447 17.02 -12.81 2.68
C ALA A 447 17.39 -13.55 1.39
N LYS A 448 18.63 -13.40 0.93
CA LYS A 448 19.21 -14.21 -0.15
C LYS A 448 20.16 -15.23 0.46
N VAL A 449 20.05 -16.48 0.04
CA VAL A 449 20.72 -17.61 0.66
C VAL A 449 21.34 -18.49 -0.42
N TRP A 450 22.46 -19.11 -0.09
CA TRP A 450 23.02 -20.22 -0.83
C TRP A 450 22.71 -21.49 -0.06
N VAL A 451 22.19 -22.51 -0.73
CA VAL A 451 21.86 -23.80 -0.10
C VAL A 451 22.44 -24.94 -0.90
N THR A 452 23.02 -25.90 -0.18
CA THR A 452 23.51 -27.16 -0.74
C THR A 452 22.77 -28.30 -0.06
N GLY A 453 22.33 -29.29 -0.82
CA GLY A 453 21.66 -30.44 -0.24
C GLY A 453 21.17 -31.46 -1.26
N GLN A 454 20.44 -32.45 -0.76
CA GLN A 454 19.90 -33.54 -1.56
C GLN A 454 18.44 -33.29 -1.91
N LEU A 455 18.12 -33.30 -3.21
CA LEU A 455 16.76 -33.12 -3.68
C LEU A 455 16.00 -34.45 -3.64
N VAL A 456 14.92 -34.49 -2.86
CA VAL A 456 14.15 -35.72 -2.61
C VAL A 456 12.71 -35.51 -3.04
N ARG A 457 12.15 -36.54 -3.69
CA ARG A 457 10.72 -36.61 -3.99
C ARG A 457 9.96 -36.93 -2.71
N THR A 458 9.01 -36.07 -2.35
CA THR A 458 8.11 -36.38 -1.24
C THR A 458 7.20 -37.53 -1.69
N SER A 459 7.28 -38.68 -1.02
CA SER A 459 6.34 -39.78 -1.22
C SER A 459 5.02 -39.36 -0.58
N SER A 460 4.21 -38.63 -1.34
CA SER A 460 2.89 -38.21 -0.90
C SER A 460 1.99 -39.43 -0.76
N GLY A 461 1.98 -40.04 0.43
CA GLY A 461 1.05 -41.11 0.79
C GLY A 461 1.33 -42.42 0.07
N THR A 462 1.08 -43.53 0.76
CA THR A 462 0.82 -44.80 0.09
C THR A 462 -0.27 -44.58 -0.95
N ARG A 463 0.00 -44.90 -2.23
CA ARG A 463 -1.00 -44.93 -3.31
C ARG A 463 -2.29 -45.55 -2.76
N SER A 464 -3.33 -44.75 -2.53
CA SER A 464 -4.66 -45.28 -2.23
C SER A 464 -5.23 -45.90 -3.51
N GLU A 465 -6.15 -46.85 -3.39
CA GLU A 465 -6.82 -47.50 -4.54
C GLU A 465 -7.46 -46.49 -5.52
N ASP A 466 -7.68 -45.24 -5.09
CA ASP A 466 -8.12 -44.12 -5.92
C ASP A 466 -7.13 -43.70 -7.03
N ASP A 467 -5.84 -44.02 -6.90
CA ASP A 467 -4.82 -43.66 -7.90
C ASP A 467 -4.91 -44.51 -9.19
N GLU A 468 -5.52 -45.71 -9.14
CA GLU A 468 -5.83 -46.50 -10.34
C GLU A 468 -6.95 -45.87 -11.19
N GLN A 469 -7.83 -45.05 -10.58
CA GLN A 469 -8.87 -44.32 -11.32
C GLN A 469 -8.31 -43.06 -12.01
N GLN A 470 -7.23 -42.46 -11.50
CA GLN A 470 -6.55 -41.33 -12.17
C GLN A 470 -5.84 -41.74 -13.45
N GLU A 471 -5.30 -42.96 -13.54
CA GLU A 471 -4.67 -43.50 -14.76
C GLU A 471 -5.69 -43.66 -15.92
N GLN A 472 -7.00 -43.74 -15.61
CA GLN A 472 -8.06 -43.70 -16.62
C GLN A 472 -8.42 -42.26 -17.06
N GLN A 473 -8.23 -41.24 -16.22
CA GLN A 473 -8.47 -39.84 -16.59
C GLN A 473 -7.36 -39.23 -17.45
N GLU A 474 -6.11 -39.72 -17.36
CA GLU A 474 -5.03 -39.32 -18.29
C GLU A 474 -5.36 -39.66 -19.75
N LYS A 475 -6.21 -40.67 -20.00
CA LYS A 475 -6.69 -41.00 -21.36
C LYS A 475 -7.67 -39.95 -21.93
N GLU A 476 -8.21 -39.05 -21.13
CA GLU A 476 -9.12 -37.97 -21.58
C GLU A 476 -8.41 -36.65 -21.95
N GLY A 477 -7.08 -36.60 -21.92
CA GLY A 477 -6.33 -35.39 -22.33
C GLY A 477 -6.36 -34.24 -21.31
N LYS A 478 -6.78 -34.49 -20.07
CA LYS A 478 -6.59 -33.54 -18.96
C LYS A 478 -5.15 -33.66 -18.46
N GLN A 479 -4.46 -32.54 -18.29
CA GLN A 479 -3.11 -32.55 -17.73
C GLN A 479 -3.13 -33.23 -16.35
N PRO A 480 -2.22 -34.18 -16.09
CA PRO A 480 -2.17 -34.84 -14.79
C PRO A 480 -1.96 -33.81 -13.67
N PRO A 481 -2.54 -34.03 -12.49
CA PRO A 481 -2.29 -33.16 -11.36
C PRO A 481 -0.77 -33.05 -11.14
N PRO A 482 -0.25 -31.85 -10.82
CA PRO A 482 1.18 -31.67 -10.60
C PRO A 482 1.63 -32.67 -9.53
N GLY A 483 2.64 -33.48 -9.87
CA GLY A 483 3.22 -34.45 -8.94
C GLY A 483 3.68 -33.78 -7.64
N PRO A 484 3.98 -34.58 -6.59
CA PRO A 484 4.39 -34.04 -5.30
C PRO A 484 5.57 -33.07 -5.46
N PRO A 485 5.56 -31.93 -4.75
CA PRO A 485 6.57 -30.90 -4.92
C PRO A 485 7.96 -31.42 -4.51
N ALA A 486 8.97 -30.98 -5.25
CA ALA A 486 10.37 -31.26 -4.93
C ALA A 486 10.74 -30.65 -3.56
N LEU A 487 11.43 -31.43 -2.73
CA LEU A 487 11.87 -31.00 -1.40
C LEU A 487 13.39 -31.17 -1.28
N LEU A 488 14.10 -30.06 -1.13
CA LEU A 488 15.54 -30.05 -0.91
C LEU A 488 15.84 -30.22 0.58
N TRP A 489 16.50 -31.31 0.95
CA TRP A 489 17.02 -31.49 2.31
C TRP A 489 18.37 -30.80 2.43
N VAL A 490 18.39 -29.67 3.13
CA VAL A 490 19.54 -28.77 3.21
C VAL A 490 20.59 -29.34 4.15
N GLN A 491 21.82 -29.47 3.66
CA GLN A 491 22.99 -29.90 4.42
C GLN A 491 23.96 -28.75 4.70
N GLU A 492 23.96 -27.74 3.84
CA GLU A 492 24.77 -26.53 3.98
C GLU A 492 23.93 -25.31 3.63
N VAL A 493 24.11 -24.22 4.36
CA VAL A 493 23.43 -22.96 4.10
C VAL A 493 24.37 -21.80 4.40
N HIS A 494 24.44 -20.84 3.47
CA HIS A 494 25.16 -19.58 3.64
C HIS A 494 24.22 -18.41 3.41
N LEU A 495 24.35 -17.38 4.25
CA LEU A 495 23.60 -16.14 4.14
C LEU A 495 24.33 -15.18 3.19
N MET A 496 23.86 -15.10 1.95
CA MET A 496 24.44 -14.19 0.94
C MET A 496 23.98 -12.74 1.15
N GLN A 497 22.74 -12.55 1.59
CA GLN A 497 22.18 -11.23 1.90
C GLN A 497 21.12 -11.32 3.00
N SER A 498 21.24 -10.47 4.01
CA SER A 498 20.26 -10.38 5.08
C SER A 498 18.94 -9.77 4.60
N SER A 499 17.84 -10.14 5.26
CA SER A 499 16.56 -9.46 5.04
C SER A 499 16.66 -8.00 5.51
N ALA A 500 15.94 -7.08 4.84
CA ALA A 500 15.85 -5.67 5.26
C ALA A 500 15.05 -5.43 6.57
N ARG A 501 14.90 -6.46 7.41
CA ARG A 501 14.19 -6.37 8.70
C ARG A 501 15.17 -5.93 9.78
N PRO A 502 14.92 -4.81 10.49
CA PRO A 502 15.82 -4.34 11.54
C PRO A 502 16.11 -5.39 12.63
N ALA A 503 15.13 -6.21 13.00
CA ALA A 503 15.31 -7.26 14.00
C ALA A 503 16.28 -8.36 13.55
N THR A 504 16.26 -8.75 12.27
CA THR A 504 17.16 -9.76 11.71
C THR A 504 18.58 -9.21 11.60
N ILE A 505 18.72 -7.98 11.10
CA ILE A 505 20.01 -7.28 11.02
C ILE A 505 20.59 -7.07 12.42
N ARG A 506 19.76 -6.67 13.38
CA ARG A 506 20.18 -6.51 14.77
C ARG A 506 20.70 -7.82 15.35
N HIS A 507 19.98 -8.93 15.13
CA HIS A 507 20.41 -10.24 15.57
C HIS A 507 21.76 -10.63 14.95
N LEU A 508 21.96 -10.35 13.66
CA LEU A 508 23.23 -10.58 12.97
C LEU A 508 24.38 -9.78 13.60
N LEU A 509 24.16 -8.48 13.88
CA LEU A 509 25.15 -7.64 14.56
C LEU A 509 25.41 -8.10 16.01
N ASP A 510 24.41 -8.64 16.70
CA ASP A 510 24.57 -9.22 18.04
C ASP A 510 25.40 -10.50 18.02
N LEU A 511 25.28 -11.31 16.97
CA LEU A 511 26.10 -12.51 16.78
C LEU A 511 27.56 -12.13 16.53
N MET A 512 27.82 -11.11 15.71
CA MET A 512 29.16 -10.58 15.46
C MET A 512 29.81 -10.01 16.73
N ALA A 513 29.03 -9.32 17.57
CA ALA A 513 29.55 -8.71 18.80
C ALA A 513 29.74 -9.71 19.96
N ASN A 514 29.25 -10.94 19.84
CA ASN A 514 29.38 -11.96 20.88
C ASN A 514 30.52 -12.92 20.52
N ASP A 515 31.49 -13.08 21.41
CA ASP A 515 32.64 -13.99 21.19
C ASP A 515 32.22 -15.44 20.93
N GLU A 516 31.10 -15.88 21.52
CA GLU A 516 30.50 -17.19 21.22
C GLU A 516 29.79 -17.22 19.86
N GLY A 517 29.20 -16.09 19.45
CA GLY A 517 28.55 -15.94 18.15
C GLY A 517 29.55 -15.92 16.98
N ASN A 518 30.75 -15.40 17.20
CA ASN A 518 31.85 -15.38 16.22
C ASN A 518 32.39 -16.77 15.86
N LYS A 519 32.10 -17.79 16.67
CA LYS A 519 32.41 -19.18 16.32
C LYS A 519 31.33 -19.82 15.45
N LEU A 520 30.11 -19.26 15.46
CA LEU A 520 28.95 -19.85 14.81
C LEU A 520 28.71 -19.28 13.41
N LEU A 521 29.04 -18.01 13.18
CA LEU A 521 28.91 -17.36 11.87
C LEU A 521 30.22 -16.71 11.49
N ASP A 522 30.67 -16.97 10.27
CA ASP A 522 31.86 -16.33 9.73
C ASP A 522 31.66 -14.81 9.59
N LEU A 523 32.67 -14.04 10.00
CA LEU A 523 32.57 -12.58 10.03
C LEU A 523 32.48 -11.98 8.62
N GLU A 524 33.12 -12.63 7.64
CA GLU A 524 33.05 -12.23 6.23
C GLU A 524 31.67 -12.55 5.65
N GLU A 525 31.08 -13.71 5.96
CA GLU A 525 29.67 -14.01 5.64
C GLU A 525 28.72 -12.95 6.22
N ALA A 526 28.87 -12.58 7.49
CA ALA A 526 28.04 -11.56 8.13
C ALA A 526 28.19 -10.17 7.49
N ALA A 527 29.43 -9.77 7.16
CA ALA A 527 29.73 -8.50 6.50
C ALA A 527 29.09 -8.43 5.10
N ASN A 528 29.29 -9.48 4.30
CA ASN A 528 28.72 -9.63 2.96
C ASN A 528 27.19 -9.60 3.02
N ALA A 529 26.58 -10.33 3.96
CA ALA A 529 25.14 -10.37 4.15
C ALA A 529 24.54 -8.98 4.45
N LEU A 530 25.29 -8.11 5.12
CA LEU A 530 24.87 -6.76 5.49
C LEU A 530 25.20 -5.70 4.43
N GLY A 531 26.01 -6.03 3.43
CA GLY A 531 26.52 -5.07 2.45
C GLY A 531 27.40 -3.99 3.10
N ILE A 532 28.18 -4.37 4.12
CA ILE A 532 29.20 -3.54 4.77
C ILE A 532 30.59 -4.13 4.53
N THR A 533 31.63 -3.33 4.75
CA THR A 533 33.00 -3.83 4.61
C THR A 533 33.40 -4.74 5.79
N TYR A 534 34.35 -5.64 5.55
CA TYR A 534 34.91 -6.49 6.62
C TYR A 534 35.49 -5.65 7.79
N GLN A 535 36.09 -4.49 7.49
CA GLN A 535 36.62 -3.60 8.53
C GLN A 535 35.51 -2.99 9.40
N GLU A 536 34.40 -2.55 8.79
CA GLU A 536 33.23 -2.07 9.56
C GLU A 536 32.62 -3.18 10.42
N ALA A 537 32.61 -4.42 9.92
CA ALA A 537 32.18 -5.59 10.69
C ALA A 537 33.08 -5.84 11.92
N LEU A 538 34.40 -5.72 11.74
CA LEU A 538 35.39 -5.83 12.83
C LEU A 538 35.20 -4.72 13.88
N GLU A 539 34.89 -3.49 13.44
CA GLU A 539 34.60 -2.38 14.34
C GLU A 539 33.32 -2.61 15.17
N VAL A 540 32.26 -3.14 14.53
CA VAL A 540 31.03 -3.52 15.24
C VAL A 540 31.31 -4.61 16.26
N GLN A 541 32.09 -5.64 15.90
CA GLN A 541 32.48 -6.72 16.79
C GLN A 541 33.21 -6.20 18.03
N GLN A 542 34.17 -5.28 17.85
CA GLN A 542 35.05 -4.84 18.94
C GLN A 542 34.46 -3.74 19.82
N ASN A 543 33.71 -2.80 19.24
CA ASN A 543 33.47 -1.50 19.89
C ASN A 543 32.00 -1.12 20.06
N SER A 544 31.06 -1.92 19.54
CA SER A 544 29.65 -1.52 19.56
C SER A 544 28.93 -1.90 20.85
N ASP A 545 28.09 -1.00 21.36
CA ASP A 545 27.15 -1.33 22.44
C ASP A 545 25.76 -1.78 21.92
N PRO A 546 24.89 -2.35 22.77
CA PRO A 546 23.57 -2.79 22.34
C PRO A 546 22.65 -1.68 21.79
N THR A 547 22.82 -0.44 22.18
CA THR A 547 22.08 0.68 21.59
C THR A 547 22.62 0.99 20.19
N GLU A 548 23.93 1.08 20.04
CA GLU A 548 24.59 1.41 18.77
C GLU A 548 24.26 0.43 17.66
N ARG A 549 24.32 -0.89 17.89
CA ARG A 549 23.92 -1.83 16.83
C ARG A 549 22.43 -1.80 16.53
N GLN A 550 21.58 -1.34 17.45
CA GLN A 550 20.16 -1.15 17.16
C GLN A 550 19.95 0.02 16.20
N TRP A 551 20.73 1.10 16.35
CA TRP A 551 20.78 2.21 15.41
C TRP A 551 21.37 1.79 14.05
N LYS A 552 22.54 1.14 14.05
CA LYS A 552 23.18 0.61 12.83
C LYS A 552 22.24 -0.36 12.11
N ALA A 553 21.50 -1.20 12.83
CA ALA A 553 20.52 -2.11 12.24
C ALA A 553 19.40 -1.39 11.49
N ASN A 554 18.89 -0.29 12.04
CA ASN A 554 17.88 0.53 11.36
C ASN A 554 18.45 1.22 10.12
N GLN A 555 19.70 1.70 10.19
CA GLN A 555 20.38 2.31 9.05
C GLN A 555 20.58 1.30 7.91
N LEU A 556 21.14 0.13 8.22
CA LEU A 556 21.37 -0.95 7.25
C LEU A 556 20.06 -1.51 6.68
N ALA A 557 18.99 -1.56 7.47
CA ALA A 557 17.67 -1.96 6.98
C ALA A 557 17.19 -1.05 5.84
N VAL A 558 17.35 0.27 5.99
CA VAL A 558 16.98 1.24 4.96
C VAL A 558 17.86 1.08 3.73
N GLN A 559 19.17 0.90 3.91
CA GLN A 559 20.12 0.69 2.82
C GLN A 559 19.80 -0.59 2.01
N LEU A 560 19.64 -1.74 2.67
CA LEU A 560 19.29 -3.00 2.03
C LEU A 560 17.93 -2.90 1.32
N GLN A 561 16.95 -2.22 1.91
CA GLN A 561 15.65 -2.00 1.28
C GLN A 561 15.78 -1.17 -0.01
N GLN A 562 16.62 -0.12 -0.02
CA GLN A 562 16.87 0.69 -1.21
C GLN A 562 17.59 -0.12 -2.30
N GLN A 563 18.60 -0.90 -1.94
CA GLN A 563 19.31 -1.79 -2.88
C GLN A 563 18.36 -2.80 -3.51
N GLN A 564 17.52 -3.47 -2.71
CA GLN A 564 16.51 -4.42 -3.20
C GLN A 564 15.52 -3.75 -4.17
N GLN A 565 15.08 -2.52 -3.87
CA GLN A 565 14.20 -1.76 -4.78
C GLN A 565 14.89 -1.39 -6.09
N GLN A 566 16.15 -0.98 -6.04
CA GLN A 566 16.93 -0.65 -7.24
C GLN A 566 17.13 -1.89 -8.12
N GLN A 567 17.50 -3.04 -7.54
CA GLN A 567 17.64 -4.29 -8.27
C GLN A 567 16.31 -4.72 -8.92
N GLN A 568 15.20 -4.64 -8.19
CA GLN A 568 13.87 -4.94 -8.73
C GLN A 568 13.50 -3.98 -9.87
N GLN A 569 13.82 -2.69 -9.75
CA GLN A 569 13.58 -1.71 -10.82
C GLN A 569 14.44 -2.02 -12.05
N GLN A 570 15.73 -2.33 -11.88
CA GLN A 570 16.61 -2.70 -12.98
C GLN A 570 16.13 -3.97 -13.70
N GLN A 571 15.73 -5.00 -12.94
CA GLN A 571 15.18 -6.24 -13.50
C GLN A 571 13.84 -5.99 -14.21
N GLN A 572 12.97 -5.15 -13.64
CA GLN A 572 11.73 -4.75 -14.29
C GLN A 572 11.99 -3.94 -15.57
N ASN A 573 12.97 -3.04 -15.57
CA ASN A 573 13.34 -2.26 -16.76
C ASN A 573 13.93 -3.17 -17.85
N ASN A 574 14.76 -4.13 -17.48
CA ASN A 574 15.32 -5.11 -18.42
C ASN A 574 14.24 -6.05 -18.99
N LYS A 575 13.29 -6.50 -18.16
CA LYS A 575 12.13 -7.31 -18.61
C LYS A 575 11.15 -6.48 -19.44
N ARG A 576 11.04 -5.18 -19.16
CA ARG A 576 10.19 -4.21 -19.86
C ARG A 576 11.01 -3.40 -20.86
N GLN A 577 11.66 -4.05 -21.83
CA GLN A 577 11.75 -3.39 -23.13
C GLN A 577 10.30 -3.20 -23.60
N VAL A 578 9.73 -2.04 -23.28
CA VAL A 578 8.35 -1.71 -23.65
C VAL A 578 8.34 -1.66 -25.16
N VAL A 579 7.77 -2.69 -25.78
CA VAL A 579 7.48 -2.65 -27.21
C VAL A 579 6.34 -1.66 -27.39
N VAL A 580 6.69 -0.38 -27.58
CA VAL A 580 5.73 0.67 -27.87
C VAL A 580 5.22 0.47 -29.29
N ASN A 581 3.90 0.49 -29.46
CA ASN A 581 3.29 0.35 -30.77
C ASN A 581 3.80 1.50 -31.69
N PRO A 582 4.40 1.19 -32.87
CA PRO A 582 4.95 2.20 -33.77
C PRO A 582 3.95 3.30 -34.17
N LYS A 583 2.65 3.00 -34.24
CA LYS A 583 1.61 3.99 -34.54
C LYS A 583 1.50 5.09 -33.48
N LEU A 584 1.76 4.75 -32.21
CA LEU A 584 1.74 5.75 -31.14
C LEU A 584 2.90 6.74 -31.35
N LEU A 585 4.08 6.24 -31.71
CA LEU A 585 5.27 7.06 -31.99
C LEU A 585 5.06 7.95 -33.22
N GLU A 586 4.36 7.46 -34.26
CA GLU A 586 3.96 8.26 -35.41
C GLU A 586 3.06 9.44 -35.00
N THR A 587 2.07 9.21 -34.13
CA THR A 587 1.25 10.29 -33.57
C THR A 587 2.10 11.29 -32.78
N LEU A 588 3.06 10.85 -31.97
CA LEU A 588 3.94 11.77 -31.24
C LEU A 588 4.76 12.66 -32.20
N GLU A 589 5.35 12.07 -33.23
CA GLU A 589 6.13 12.78 -34.25
C GLU A 589 5.28 13.84 -34.97
N LYS A 590 4.04 13.49 -35.32
CA LYS A 590 3.09 14.38 -36.00
C LYS A 590 2.92 15.72 -35.27
N TYR A 591 2.94 15.72 -33.94
CA TYR A 591 2.72 16.92 -33.11
C TYR A 591 4.00 17.50 -32.50
N ARG A 592 5.17 16.91 -32.75
CA ARG A 592 6.45 17.33 -32.15
C ARG A 592 6.83 18.78 -32.49
N HIS A 593 6.49 19.25 -33.69
CA HIS A 593 6.73 20.65 -34.13
C HIS A 593 6.11 21.71 -33.18
N LEU A 594 5.09 21.35 -32.40
CA LEU A 594 4.50 22.27 -31.42
C LEU A 594 5.43 22.57 -30.24
N LEU A 595 6.43 21.72 -29.97
CA LEU A 595 7.45 21.98 -28.94
C LEU A 595 8.36 23.17 -29.31
N GLU A 596 8.55 23.44 -30.60
CA GLU A 596 9.36 24.58 -31.06
C GLU A 596 8.64 25.91 -30.85
N THR A 597 7.31 25.90 -31.02
CA THR A 597 6.47 27.10 -30.82
C THR A 597 6.00 27.25 -29.37
N ASN A 598 6.10 26.19 -28.57
CA ASN A 598 5.71 26.14 -27.16
C ASN A 598 6.78 25.44 -26.31
N PRO A 599 8.01 25.96 -26.28
CA PRO A 599 9.08 25.31 -25.54
C PRO A 599 8.78 25.29 -24.04
N ALA A 600 8.96 24.14 -23.41
CA ALA A 600 8.86 24.02 -21.97
C ALA A 600 10.14 24.55 -21.32
N THR A 601 9.99 25.58 -20.49
CA THR A 601 11.12 26.23 -19.80
C THR A 601 11.40 25.53 -18.47
N MET A 602 12.60 24.95 -18.34
CA MET A 602 13.10 24.47 -17.05
C MET A 602 13.47 25.65 -16.16
N ILE A 603 12.85 25.74 -14.99
CA ILE A 603 13.18 26.77 -14.01
C ILE A 603 14.25 26.23 -13.05
N ASP A 604 15.41 26.88 -13.06
CA ASP A 604 16.46 26.61 -12.10
C ASP A 604 16.11 27.29 -10.76
N ILE A 605 15.47 26.53 -9.87
CA ILE A 605 15.02 27.01 -8.56
C ILE A 605 16.16 27.59 -7.74
N VAL A 606 17.37 27.03 -7.86
CA VAL A 606 18.53 27.51 -7.10
C VAL A 606 18.89 28.93 -7.56
N LYS A 607 18.86 29.18 -8.87
CA LYS A 607 19.11 30.52 -9.41
C LYS A 607 18.00 31.50 -9.05
N GLU A 608 16.72 31.11 -9.13
CA GLU A 608 15.63 31.99 -8.72
C GLU A 608 15.70 32.34 -7.22
N GLN A 609 15.96 31.36 -6.35
CA GLN A 609 16.10 31.61 -4.91
C GLN A 609 17.29 32.53 -4.61
N GLN A 610 18.41 32.37 -5.33
CA GLN A 610 19.57 33.26 -5.20
C GLN A 610 19.25 34.69 -5.68
N GLN A 611 18.51 34.84 -6.79
CA GLN A 611 18.09 36.15 -7.29
C GLN A 611 17.13 36.85 -6.33
N GLN A 612 16.19 36.12 -5.73
CA GLN A 612 15.26 36.67 -4.74
C GLN A 612 15.96 37.11 -3.45
N GLN A 613 16.95 36.35 -2.98
CA GLN A 613 17.76 36.74 -1.81
C GLN A 613 18.58 38.02 -2.09
N GLN A 614 18.91 38.31 -3.34
CA GLN A 614 19.64 39.52 -3.72
C GLN A 614 18.73 40.75 -3.94
N GLN A 615 17.42 40.57 -4.12
CA GLN A 615 16.47 41.66 -4.42
C GLN A 615 15.79 42.26 -3.18
N ILE A 616 16.01 41.73 -1.98
CA ILE A 616 15.55 42.37 -0.74
C ILE A 616 16.59 43.44 -0.37
N PRO A 617 16.30 44.75 -0.54
CA PRO A 617 17.21 45.78 -0.05
C PRO A 617 17.26 45.64 1.47
N PHE A 618 18.47 45.49 2.01
CA PHE A 618 18.70 45.46 3.45
C PHE A 618 18.50 46.88 4.01
N GLU A 619 17.26 47.39 4.00
CA GLU A 619 16.90 48.58 4.77
C GLU A 619 16.85 48.18 6.25
N GLY A 620 17.75 48.78 7.02
CA GLY A 620 18.10 48.35 8.36
C GLY A 620 16.93 48.31 9.33
N VAL A 621 16.40 47.10 9.54
CA VAL A 621 15.71 46.75 10.78
C VAL A 621 16.80 46.43 11.78
N GLN A 622 17.08 47.37 12.69
CA GLN A 622 17.95 47.13 13.85
C GLN A 622 17.36 45.96 14.66
N GLU A 623 18.07 44.84 14.70
CA GLU A 623 17.78 43.76 15.64
C GLU A 623 17.83 44.30 17.07
N PRO A 624 16.78 44.12 17.90
CA PRO A 624 16.90 44.44 19.32
C PRO A 624 17.87 43.44 19.95
N ALA A 625 19.00 43.96 20.43
CA ALA A 625 20.00 43.22 21.17
C ALA A 625 19.39 42.61 22.44
N ILE A 626 19.07 41.31 22.38
CA ILE A 626 18.77 40.51 23.58
C ILE A 626 20.08 39.93 24.06
N ASN A 627 20.72 40.66 24.96
CA ASN A 627 21.87 40.20 25.72
C ASN A 627 21.53 40.34 27.20
N GLU A 628 20.85 39.36 27.79
CA GLU A 628 20.65 39.33 29.24
C GLU A 628 20.88 37.95 29.86
N LYS A 629 21.80 38.02 30.83
CA LYS A 629 22.32 37.02 31.75
C LYS A 629 21.26 36.10 32.34
N ILE A 630 21.57 34.81 32.34
CA ILE A 630 20.90 33.78 33.13
C ILE A 630 21.09 34.11 34.62
N GLY A 631 20.05 34.65 35.24
CA GLY A 631 19.92 34.85 36.67
C GLY A 631 18.63 34.24 37.19
N ASN A 632 18.75 33.18 38.00
CA ASN A 632 17.66 32.59 38.78
C ASN A 632 16.91 33.65 39.60
N LYS A 633 15.58 33.78 39.43
CA LYS A 633 14.59 34.04 40.49
C LYS A 633 13.14 34.11 39.98
N SER A 634 12.27 33.32 40.62
CA SER A 634 10.83 33.52 40.90
C SER A 634 9.91 34.16 39.84
N ARG A 635 9.01 33.32 39.29
CA ARG A 635 7.83 33.67 38.47
C ARG A 635 6.79 34.48 39.27
N PRO A 636 6.34 35.66 38.81
CA PRO A 636 5.04 36.19 39.15
C PRO A 636 3.98 35.69 38.16
N LYS A 637 2.80 35.35 38.68
CA LYS A 637 1.58 35.06 37.89
C LYS A 637 1.08 36.39 37.32
N ASN A 638 1.04 36.53 36.01
CA ASN A 638 0.31 37.62 35.38
C ASN A 638 -0.72 37.07 34.39
N ASN A 639 -2.00 37.33 34.70
CA ASN A 639 -3.16 37.08 33.86
C ASN A 639 -3.21 38.16 32.79
N ASN A 640 -3.01 37.79 31.52
CA ASN A 640 -3.54 38.55 30.40
C ASN A 640 -3.80 37.59 29.23
N ASN A 641 -5.08 37.22 29.06
CA ASN A 641 -5.58 36.36 28.00
C ASN A 641 -5.70 37.14 26.68
N ASN A 642 -4.57 37.36 26.01
CA ASN A 642 -4.53 37.63 24.56
C ASN A 642 -3.52 36.67 23.92
N ASN A 643 -3.81 35.36 24.02
CA ASN A 643 -3.10 34.34 23.26
C ASN A 643 -3.73 34.26 21.86
N ASN A 644 -3.24 35.14 20.97
CA ASN A 644 -3.34 34.90 19.54
C ASN A 644 -2.43 33.70 19.24
N TYR A 645 -3.02 32.50 19.30
CA TYR A 645 -2.32 31.27 18.98
C TYR A 645 -1.87 31.34 17.52
N ASN A 646 -0.58 31.62 17.29
CA ASN A 646 0.09 31.19 16.06
C ASN A 646 -0.10 29.68 15.99
N LYS A 647 -1.15 29.23 15.28
CA LYS A 647 -1.50 27.82 15.05
C LYS A 647 -0.43 27.22 14.16
N VAL A 648 0.69 26.84 14.76
CA VAL A 648 1.81 26.18 14.09
C VAL A 648 1.30 24.86 13.50
N ILE A 649 1.35 24.75 12.17
CA ILE A 649 1.12 23.50 11.46
C ILE A 649 2.09 22.46 12.04
N PRO A 650 1.63 21.28 12.49
CA PRO A 650 2.50 20.29 13.11
C PRO A 650 3.69 19.98 12.20
N MET A 651 4.91 20.24 12.70
CA MET A 651 6.14 19.99 11.97
C MET A 651 6.26 18.49 11.69
N SER A 652 6.28 18.14 10.41
CA SER A 652 6.57 16.78 9.96
C SER A 652 8.03 16.41 10.26
N MET A 653 8.29 15.14 10.55
CA MET A 653 9.65 14.62 10.81
C MET A 653 10.59 14.95 9.64
N PRO A 654 11.87 15.33 9.91
CA PRO A 654 12.91 15.43 8.89
C PRO A 654 12.95 14.18 8.00
N GLY A 655 13.09 14.37 6.68
CA GLY A 655 13.08 13.27 5.70
C GLY A 655 11.70 12.75 5.29
N SER A 656 10.61 13.23 5.91
CA SER A 656 9.26 12.86 5.45
C SER A 656 9.00 13.29 4.00
N ARG A 657 8.23 12.49 3.25
CA ARG A 657 7.79 12.81 1.88
C ARG A 657 7.13 14.20 1.76
N TRP A 658 6.52 14.67 2.85
CA TRP A 658 5.96 16.01 2.91
C TRP A 658 7.04 17.08 2.75
N LEU A 659 8.11 17.01 3.56
CA LEU A 659 9.22 17.98 3.49
C LEU A 659 10.03 17.86 2.20
N SER A 660 10.30 16.64 1.74
CA SER A 660 11.21 16.43 0.61
C SER A 660 10.57 16.64 -0.76
N LYS A 661 9.23 16.50 -0.88
CA LYS A 661 8.54 16.59 -2.17
C LYS A 661 7.38 17.58 -2.16
N LYS A 662 6.44 17.41 -1.23
CA LYS A 662 5.16 18.12 -1.32
C LYS A 662 5.27 19.60 -0.93
N LYS A 663 6.02 19.93 0.12
CA LYS A 663 6.24 21.32 0.54
C LYS A 663 6.96 22.14 -0.55
N PRO A 664 8.11 21.70 -1.11
CA PRO A 664 8.77 22.41 -2.21
C PRO A 664 7.86 22.61 -3.42
N GLN A 665 7.04 21.60 -3.75
CA GLN A 665 6.04 21.74 -4.81
C GLN A 665 5.01 22.84 -4.51
N LEU A 666 4.48 22.91 -3.29
CA LEU A 666 3.51 23.95 -2.91
C LEU A 666 4.13 25.34 -2.91
N GLU A 667 5.37 25.48 -2.45
CA GLU A 667 6.10 26.75 -2.46
C GLU A 667 6.35 27.26 -3.88
N TRP A 668 6.83 26.38 -4.76
CA TRP A 668 7.04 26.72 -6.17
C TRP A 668 5.71 27.11 -6.86
N MET A 669 4.65 26.35 -6.62
CA MET A 669 3.32 26.66 -7.15
C MET A 669 2.78 27.98 -6.63
N GLY A 670 2.96 28.24 -5.33
CA GLY A 670 2.57 29.50 -4.70
C GLY A 670 3.24 30.70 -5.35
N GLN A 671 4.53 30.60 -5.65
CA GLN A 671 5.26 31.66 -6.33
C GLN A 671 4.68 31.94 -7.71
N ARG A 672 4.47 30.92 -8.55
CA ARG A 672 3.88 31.12 -9.89
C ARG A 672 2.48 31.70 -9.84
N ILE A 673 1.68 31.31 -8.86
CA ILE A 673 0.34 31.87 -8.65
C ILE A 673 0.44 33.34 -8.21
N GLN A 674 1.38 33.68 -7.34
CA GLN A 674 1.64 35.06 -6.94
C GLN A 674 2.08 35.93 -8.13
N ASP A 675 2.94 35.42 -9.01
CA ASP A 675 3.38 36.14 -10.22
C ASP A 675 2.18 36.44 -11.15
N VAL A 676 1.28 35.47 -11.33
CA VAL A 676 0.04 35.65 -12.12
C VAL A 676 -0.90 36.65 -11.45
N LEU A 677 -1.07 36.58 -10.12
CA LEU A 677 -1.87 37.55 -9.38
C LEU A 677 -1.31 38.96 -9.52
N GLN A 678 0.01 39.15 -9.42
CA GLN A 678 0.69 40.44 -9.58
C GLN A 678 0.54 41.03 -10.99
N SER A 679 0.34 40.19 -12.00
CA SER A 679 0.03 40.65 -13.36
C SER A 679 -1.41 41.19 -13.52
N HIS A 680 -2.30 40.94 -12.55
CA HIS A 680 -3.67 41.40 -12.60
C HIS A 680 -3.77 42.91 -12.34
N PRO A 681 -4.54 43.70 -13.13
CA PRO A 681 -4.62 45.15 -12.98
C PRO A 681 -5.13 45.61 -11.61
N ASP A 682 -6.01 44.82 -10.98
CA ASP A 682 -6.56 45.12 -9.66
C ASP A 682 -5.75 44.53 -8.49
N PHE A 683 -4.54 44.01 -8.73
CA PHE A 683 -3.71 43.43 -7.67
C PHE A 683 -3.41 44.47 -6.58
N GLY A 684 -3.77 44.14 -5.33
CA GLY A 684 -3.64 45.04 -4.18
C GLY A 684 -4.76 46.09 -4.06
N ALA A 685 -5.55 46.34 -5.11
CA ALA A 685 -6.68 47.26 -5.08
C ALA A 685 -7.94 46.63 -4.45
N ARG A 686 -8.15 45.33 -4.66
CA ARG A 686 -9.23 44.54 -4.05
C ARG A 686 -8.77 43.11 -3.77
N PRO A 687 -9.50 42.36 -2.92
CA PRO A 687 -9.29 40.92 -2.84
C PRO A 687 -9.48 40.26 -4.21
N LEU A 688 -8.49 39.50 -4.65
CA LEU A 688 -8.60 38.70 -5.88
C LEU A 688 -9.15 37.31 -5.58
N GLN A 689 -9.95 36.76 -6.49
CA GLN A 689 -10.57 35.45 -6.34
C GLN A 689 -9.77 34.37 -7.08
N ILE A 690 -9.44 33.30 -6.36
CA ILE A 690 -8.76 32.13 -6.90
C ILE A 690 -9.74 30.96 -6.94
N LEU A 691 -9.92 30.35 -8.10
CA LEU A 691 -10.71 29.13 -8.27
C LEU A 691 -9.79 27.91 -8.39
N ASP A 692 -9.76 27.06 -7.37
CA ASP A 692 -8.97 25.81 -7.29
C ASP A 692 -9.81 24.60 -7.73
N ILE A 693 -9.63 24.16 -8.97
CA ILE A 693 -10.40 23.07 -9.58
C ILE A 693 -9.72 21.73 -9.29
N GLY A 694 -10.46 20.84 -8.62
CA GLY A 694 -9.96 19.54 -8.17
C GLY A 694 -9.00 19.64 -6.98
N GLY A 695 -9.16 20.67 -6.13
CA GLY A 695 -8.25 20.93 -5.01
C GLY A 695 -8.27 19.86 -3.90
N GLY A 696 -9.21 18.91 -3.93
CA GLY A 696 -9.32 17.80 -2.99
C GLY A 696 -9.47 18.27 -1.55
N LYS A 697 -8.47 17.97 -0.71
CA LYS A 697 -8.42 18.40 0.71
C LYS A 697 -7.83 19.82 0.88
N GLY A 698 -7.62 20.55 -0.22
CA GLY A 698 -7.14 21.93 -0.27
C GLY A 698 -5.70 22.14 0.19
N ALA A 699 -4.79 21.22 -0.10
CA ALA A 699 -3.39 21.39 0.30
C ALA A 699 -2.77 22.67 -0.27
N LEU A 700 -3.04 22.97 -1.56
CA LEU A 700 -2.62 24.21 -2.21
C LEU A 700 -3.44 25.40 -1.72
N ALA A 701 -4.78 25.31 -1.74
CA ALA A 701 -5.65 26.38 -1.25
C ALA A 701 -5.31 26.86 0.17
N HIS A 702 -5.07 25.96 1.12
CA HIS A 702 -4.65 26.35 2.47
C HIS A 702 -3.25 26.93 2.50
N TYR A 703 -2.33 26.48 1.64
CA TYR A 703 -1.01 27.09 1.56
C TYR A 703 -1.16 28.55 1.09
N LEU A 704 -1.84 28.78 -0.04
CA LEU A 704 -2.08 30.10 -0.61
C LEU A 704 -2.81 31.04 0.36
N GLY A 705 -3.88 30.57 1.01
CA GLY A 705 -4.65 31.37 1.97
C GLY A 705 -3.88 31.74 3.24
N ASN A 706 -2.72 31.11 3.49
CA ASN A 706 -1.81 31.48 4.58
C ASN A 706 -0.63 32.33 4.10
N THR A 707 -0.24 32.25 2.83
CA THR A 707 0.98 32.90 2.32
C THR A 707 0.70 34.15 1.50
N ILE A 708 -0.46 34.25 0.85
CA ILE A 708 -0.85 35.38 0.01
C ILE A 708 -1.95 36.14 0.73
N GLN A 709 -1.73 37.44 0.95
CA GLN A 709 -2.72 38.32 1.55
C GLN A 709 -3.71 38.82 0.49
N ASN A 710 -4.89 39.25 0.95
CA ASN A 710 -5.89 39.88 0.08
C ASN A 710 -6.35 38.98 -1.08
N VAL A 711 -6.59 37.69 -0.80
CA VAL A 711 -7.18 36.73 -1.74
C VAL A 711 -8.32 35.97 -1.08
N GLN A 712 -9.29 35.58 -1.89
CA GLN A 712 -10.36 34.65 -1.53
C GLN A 712 -10.24 33.41 -2.40
N ILE A 713 -10.29 32.21 -1.80
CA ILE A 713 -10.03 30.96 -2.51
C ILE A 713 -11.27 30.08 -2.49
N HIS A 714 -11.76 29.69 -3.66
CA HIS A 714 -12.87 28.77 -3.84
C HIS A 714 -12.36 27.43 -4.38
N VAL A 715 -12.50 26.37 -3.59
CA VAL A 715 -12.11 25.01 -3.97
C VAL A 715 -13.32 24.24 -4.45
N VAL A 716 -13.26 23.70 -5.66
CA VAL A 716 -14.30 22.84 -6.23
C VAL A 716 -13.78 21.43 -6.41
N ASP A 717 -14.48 20.45 -5.85
CA ASP A 717 -14.11 19.03 -5.99
C ASP A 717 -15.36 18.13 -5.97
N ILE A 718 -15.29 16.99 -6.68
CA ILE A 718 -16.38 16.00 -6.74
C ILE A 718 -16.39 15.05 -5.53
N ALA A 719 -15.28 14.96 -4.79
CA ALA A 719 -15.15 14.04 -3.67
C ALA A 719 -15.69 14.68 -2.39
N ALA A 720 -16.94 14.37 -2.04
CA ALA A 720 -17.63 14.88 -0.85
C ALA A 720 -16.80 14.75 0.46
N GLY A 721 -16.10 13.63 0.62
CA GLY A 721 -15.22 13.42 1.77
C GLY A 721 -14.01 14.36 1.80
N ALA A 722 -13.46 14.73 0.65
CA ALA A 722 -12.34 15.67 0.55
C ALA A 722 -12.81 17.10 0.86
N VAL A 723 -13.91 17.54 0.24
CA VAL A 723 -14.58 18.83 0.46
C VAL A 723 -14.91 19.02 1.94
N LYS A 724 -15.59 18.07 2.58
CA LYS A 724 -15.96 18.14 4.00
C LYS A 724 -14.74 18.27 4.92
N ASN A 725 -13.67 17.54 4.63
CA ASN A 725 -12.44 17.59 5.41
C ASN A 725 -11.67 18.91 5.21
N GLY A 726 -11.65 19.41 3.97
CA GLY A 726 -11.08 20.71 3.62
C GLY A 726 -11.80 21.85 4.32
N ALA A 727 -13.13 21.90 4.24
CA ALA A 727 -13.95 22.92 4.91
C ALA A 727 -13.72 22.96 6.43
N LYS A 728 -13.72 21.79 7.09
CA LYS A 728 -13.39 21.69 8.52
C LYS A 728 -11.99 22.20 8.83
N LYS A 729 -11.04 21.96 7.93
CA LYS A 729 -9.66 22.46 8.08
C LYS A 729 -9.59 23.97 7.88
N ALA A 730 -10.30 24.53 6.90
CA ALA A 730 -10.39 25.98 6.68
C ALA A 730 -10.94 26.69 7.93
N GLN A 731 -12.08 26.23 8.45
CA GLN A 731 -12.69 26.74 9.67
C GLN A 731 -11.75 26.67 10.88
N ARG A 732 -11.02 25.55 11.03
CA ARG A 732 -10.06 25.39 12.13
C ARG A 732 -8.85 26.30 11.99
N LEU A 733 -8.38 26.56 10.78
CA LEU A 733 -7.21 27.40 10.52
C LEU A 733 -7.57 28.89 10.35
N ASP A 734 -8.86 29.22 10.23
CA ASP A 734 -9.34 30.56 9.93
C ASP A 734 -8.72 31.13 8.64
N THR A 735 -8.67 30.29 7.59
CA THR A 735 -8.14 30.67 6.27
C THR A 735 -9.26 31.13 5.34
N PRO A 736 -9.02 32.06 4.39
CA PRO A 736 -10.00 32.54 3.42
C PRO A 736 -10.24 31.52 2.29
N VAL A 737 -10.61 30.29 2.67
CA VAL A 737 -10.78 29.15 1.77
C VAL A 737 -12.17 28.57 1.95
N GLU A 738 -12.95 28.60 0.88
CA GLU A 738 -14.26 27.99 0.79
C GLU A 738 -14.21 26.71 -0.05
N PHE A 739 -15.07 25.75 0.30
CA PHE A 739 -15.12 24.46 -0.38
C PHE A 739 -16.54 24.20 -0.89
N GLN A 740 -16.63 23.79 -2.15
CA GLN A 740 -17.88 23.46 -2.83
C GLN A 740 -17.79 22.04 -3.41
N LEU A 741 -18.82 21.24 -3.13
CA LEU A 741 -19.01 19.94 -3.76
C LEU A 741 -19.69 20.15 -5.11
N ALA A 742 -18.93 20.04 -6.20
CA ALA A 742 -19.45 20.24 -7.55
C ALA A 742 -18.65 19.47 -8.60
N ASP A 743 -19.31 19.12 -9.70
CA ASP A 743 -18.67 18.63 -10.90
C ASP A 743 -18.32 19.82 -11.81
N ALA A 744 -17.03 20.12 -11.92
CA ALA A 744 -16.53 21.24 -12.71
C ALA A 744 -16.78 21.07 -14.23
N SER A 745 -17.18 19.87 -14.69
CA SER A 745 -17.54 19.61 -16.09
C SER A 745 -19.02 19.80 -16.40
N ALA A 746 -19.89 19.80 -15.39
CA ALA A 746 -21.34 19.83 -15.59
C ALA A 746 -21.85 21.19 -16.09
N SER A 747 -21.33 22.28 -15.53
CA SER A 747 -21.65 23.64 -15.95
C SER A 747 -20.47 24.57 -15.71
N LEU A 748 -20.57 25.77 -16.28
CA LEU A 748 -19.72 26.86 -15.84
C LEU A 748 -20.07 27.18 -14.38
N LEU A 749 -19.05 27.44 -13.56
CA LEU A 749 -19.21 27.78 -12.16
C LEU A 749 -19.56 29.27 -12.09
N GLU A 750 -20.80 29.61 -12.47
CA GLU A 750 -21.26 30.99 -12.67
C GLU A 750 -21.21 31.80 -11.37
N ASP A 751 -21.35 31.16 -10.21
CA ASP A 751 -21.35 31.83 -8.90
C ASP A 751 -19.98 32.37 -8.45
N VAL A 752 -18.89 32.04 -9.15
CA VAL A 752 -17.51 32.43 -8.77
C VAL A 752 -16.86 33.27 -9.85
N GLU A 753 -16.67 34.56 -9.60
CA GLU A 753 -15.93 35.48 -10.48
C GLU A 753 -14.43 35.33 -10.24
N ALA A 754 -13.81 34.35 -10.91
CA ALA A 754 -12.40 34.01 -10.70
C ALA A 754 -11.46 34.94 -11.47
N ASP A 755 -10.50 35.54 -10.77
CA ASP A 755 -9.39 36.31 -11.37
C ASP A 755 -8.25 35.38 -11.80
N VAL A 756 -8.06 34.28 -11.05
CA VAL A 756 -7.06 33.24 -11.35
C VAL A 756 -7.68 31.86 -11.16
N VAL A 757 -7.48 30.97 -12.13
CA VAL A 757 -7.86 29.55 -12.06
C VAL A 757 -6.62 28.69 -11.80
N VAL A 758 -6.66 27.86 -10.78
CA VAL A 758 -5.56 26.95 -10.44
C VAL A 758 -6.06 25.51 -10.42
N ALA A 759 -5.18 24.58 -10.77
CA ALA A 759 -5.47 23.15 -10.64
C ALA A 759 -4.17 22.37 -10.44
N LEU A 760 -3.93 21.91 -9.21
CA LEU A 760 -2.73 21.13 -8.87
C LEU A 760 -3.06 19.63 -8.88
N HIS A 761 -2.32 18.88 -9.70
CA HIS A 761 -2.67 17.49 -10.04
C HIS A 761 -4.01 17.41 -10.78
N ALA A 762 -4.16 18.22 -11.83
CA ALA A 762 -5.28 18.18 -12.75
C ALA A 762 -5.23 16.89 -13.59
N CYS A 763 -5.75 15.80 -13.05
CA CYS A 763 -5.63 14.48 -13.66
C CYS A 763 -6.74 14.24 -14.70
N GLY A 764 -6.35 13.62 -15.81
CA GLY A 764 -7.20 13.32 -16.93
C GLY A 764 -7.53 14.54 -17.77
N HIS A 765 -8.81 14.63 -18.10
CA HIS A 765 -9.43 15.78 -18.78
C HIS A 765 -9.61 17.01 -17.87
N LEU A 766 -9.30 16.91 -16.56
CA LEU A 766 -9.51 18.02 -15.62
C LEU A 766 -8.65 19.25 -15.95
N SER A 767 -7.46 19.07 -16.54
CA SER A 767 -6.64 20.21 -16.99
C SER A 767 -7.36 21.02 -18.07
N ASP A 768 -8.02 20.33 -19.00
CA ASP A 768 -8.74 20.95 -20.11
C ASP A 768 -10.03 21.65 -19.63
N VAL A 769 -10.72 21.04 -18.66
CA VAL A 769 -11.85 21.68 -17.95
C VAL A 769 -11.40 22.95 -17.26
N ALA A 770 -10.28 22.92 -16.52
CA ALA A 770 -9.75 24.10 -15.82
C ALA A 770 -9.34 25.22 -16.79
N LEU A 771 -8.68 24.88 -17.90
CA LEU A 771 -8.37 25.86 -18.97
C LEU A 771 -9.64 26.46 -19.55
N SER A 772 -10.70 25.67 -19.75
CA SER A 772 -11.98 26.20 -20.25
C SER A 772 -12.62 27.19 -19.29
N HIS A 773 -12.58 26.95 -17.97
CA HIS A 773 -13.04 27.93 -16.97
C HIS A 773 -12.20 29.20 -17.00
N ALA A 774 -10.86 29.08 -17.10
CA ALA A 774 -9.97 30.23 -17.17
C ALA A 774 -10.27 31.14 -18.38
N ILE A 775 -10.45 30.53 -19.56
CA ILE A 775 -10.80 31.26 -20.79
C ILE A 775 -12.17 31.90 -20.69
N HIS A 776 -13.17 31.19 -20.17
CA HIS A 776 -14.53 31.71 -20.08
C HIS A 776 -14.63 32.91 -19.12
N LYS A 777 -13.87 32.88 -18.03
CA LYS A 777 -13.85 33.93 -17.01
C LYS A 777 -12.85 35.06 -17.29
N ASP A 778 -12.15 35.02 -18.43
CA ASP A 778 -11.05 35.94 -18.74
C ASP A 778 -9.99 35.97 -17.60
N ALA A 779 -9.77 34.84 -16.93
CA ALA A 779 -8.88 34.71 -15.76
C ALA A 779 -7.44 34.36 -16.17
N GLY A 780 -6.47 34.72 -15.32
CA GLY A 780 -5.14 34.11 -15.35
C GLY A 780 -5.21 32.64 -14.91
N PHE A 781 -4.16 31.85 -15.14
CA PHE A 781 -4.17 30.45 -14.69
C PHE A 781 -2.80 29.85 -14.37
N VAL A 782 -2.80 28.85 -13.47
CA VAL A 782 -1.65 27.97 -13.17
C VAL A 782 -2.14 26.53 -13.02
N ILE A 783 -1.89 25.68 -14.03
CA ILE A 783 -2.47 24.34 -14.14
C ILE A 783 -1.37 23.28 -14.29
N VAL A 784 -1.39 22.27 -13.42
CA VAL A 784 -0.42 21.17 -13.38
C VAL A 784 -1.08 19.86 -13.79
N PRO A 785 -0.96 19.42 -15.05
CA PRO A 785 -1.38 18.09 -15.44
C PRO A 785 -0.56 17.00 -14.73
N CYS A 786 -1.22 15.91 -14.33
CA CYS A 786 -0.58 14.75 -13.72
C CYS A 786 -0.83 13.50 -14.53
N CYS A 787 -1.99 12.87 -14.35
CA CYS A 787 -2.42 11.73 -15.13
C CYS A 787 -3.10 12.22 -16.40
N PHE A 788 -2.99 11.48 -17.49
CA PHE A 788 -3.56 11.81 -18.79
C PHE A 788 -4.70 10.87 -19.15
N ASN A 789 -4.66 9.62 -18.66
CA ASN A 789 -5.71 8.63 -18.94
C ASN A 789 -6.78 8.49 -17.84
N SER A 790 -6.75 9.34 -16.81
CA SER A 790 -7.78 9.37 -15.76
C SER A 790 -9.01 10.18 -16.19
N ASN A 791 -10.13 10.03 -15.46
CA ASN A 791 -11.34 10.85 -15.60
C ASN A 791 -11.80 11.11 -17.06
N PRO A 792 -11.89 10.09 -17.94
CA PRO A 792 -12.24 10.30 -19.35
C PRO A 792 -13.67 10.79 -19.56
N TYR A 793 -14.52 10.69 -18.53
CA TYR A 793 -15.91 11.13 -18.53
C TYR A 793 -16.07 12.65 -18.42
N LEU A 794 -15.05 13.38 -17.96
CA LEU A 794 -15.13 14.84 -17.86
C LEU A 794 -15.18 15.43 -19.27
N THR A 795 -16.12 16.33 -19.47
CA THR A 795 -16.35 17.07 -20.72
C THR A 795 -16.05 18.55 -20.53
N ILE A 796 -15.81 19.28 -21.63
CA ILE A 796 -15.66 20.72 -21.54
C ILE A 796 -17.05 21.36 -21.40
N PRO A 797 -17.29 22.19 -20.36
CA PRO A 797 -18.59 22.86 -20.17
C PRO A 797 -19.06 23.56 -21.44
N GLY A 798 -20.20 23.12 -21.98
CA GLY A 798 -20.82 23.69 -23.18
C GLY A 798 -20.09 23.48 -24.52
N LYS A 799 -18.98 22.72 -24.56
CA LYS A 799 -18.15 22.58 -25.78
C LYS A 799 -17.85 21.14 -26.21
N GLY A 800 -18.46 20.14 -25.58
CA GLY A 800 -18.35 18.73 -26.00
C GLY A 800 -17.09 18.03 -25.47
N SER A 801 -16.49 17.16 -26.29
CA SER A 801 -15.33 16.36 -25.88
C SER A 801 -14.04 17.19 -25.81
N VAL A 802 -13.06 16.73 -25.04
CA VAL A 802 -11.74 17.37 -24.92
C VAL A 802 -11.00 17.40 -26.26
N SER A 803 -11.03 16.31 -27.03
CA SER A 803 -10.42 16.21 -28.36
C SER A 803 -10.97 17.27 -29.32
N GLN A 804 -12.29 17.45 -29.36
CA GLN A 804 -12.95 18.50 -30.14
C GLN A 804 -12.52 19.89 -29.68
N TRP A 805 -12.44 20.12 -28.37
CA TRP A 805 -11.96 21.39 -27.83
C TRP A 805 -10.50 21.66 -28.19
N LEU A 806 -9.63 20.65 -28.17
CA LEU A 806 -8.22 20.76 -28.58
C LEU A 806 -8.03 20.83 -30.11
N GLY A 807 -9.07 20.57 -30.90
CA GLY A 807 -8.96 20.51 -32.35
C GLY A 807 -8.18 19.29 -32.85
N LEU A 808 -8.25 18.17 -32.12
CA LEU A 808 -7.56 16.93 -32.45
C LEU A 808 -8.54 15.80 -32.85
N PRO A 809 -8.12 14.88 -33.73
CA PRO A 809 -8.79 13.59 -33.88
C PRO A 809 -8.80 12.79 -32.57
N ASP A 810 -9.88 12.03 -32.33
CA ASP A 810 -10.04 11.23 -31.12
C ASP A 810 -8.94 10.16 -30.99
N GLU A 811 -8.54 9.55 -32.11
CA GLU A 811 -7.47 8.55 -32.14
C GLU A 811 -6.12 9.12 -31.71
N ASP A 812 -5.79 10.33 -32.15
CA ASP A 812 -4.52 10.98 -31.83
C ASP A 812 -4.48 11.39 -30.35
N TRP A 813 -5.61 11.92 -29.84
CA TRP A 813 -5.72 12.22 -28.42
C TRP A 813 -5.58 10.98 -27.54
N ALA A 814 -6.21 9.86 -27.94
CA ALA A 814 -6.06 8.59 -27.24
C ALA A 814 -4.60 8.09 -27.25
N ALA A 815 -3.92 8.18 -28.40
CA ALA A 815 -2.54 7.75 -28.55
C ALA A 815 -1.57 8.55 -27.68
N LEU A 816 -1.66 9.89 -27.70
CA LEU A 816 -0.81 10.75 -26.88
C LEU A 816 -1.00 10.50 -25.38
N LYS A 817 -2.25 10.31 -24.92
CA LYS A 817 -2.54 9.97 -23.53
C LYS A 817 -1.90 8.64 -23.11
N LEU A 818 -1.90 7.63 -23.99
CA LEU A 818 -1.25 6.35 -23.71
C LEU A 818 0.27 6.51 -23.59
N LEU A 819 0.89 7.28 -24.48
CA LEU A 819 2.33 7.55 -24.43
C LEU A 819 2.74 8.29 -23.15
N ALA A 820 1.99 9.31 -22.75
CA ALA A 820 2.22 10.06 -21.52
C ALA A 820 2.09 9.20 -20.23
N GLU A 821 1.50 8.00 -20.35
CA GLU A 821 1.32 7.04 -19.26
C GLU A 821 2.26 5.82 -19.34
N VAL A 822 3.14 5.75 -20.35
CA VAL A 822 4.09 4.64 -20.51
C VAL A 822 4.95 4.50 -19.25
N GLN A 823 4.98 3.27 -18.72
CA GLN A 823 5.80 2.91 -17.55
C GLN A 823 7.08 2.25 -18.02
N GLY A 824 8.23 2.66 -17.51
CA GLY A 824 9.54 2.09 -17.85
C GLY A 824 10.35 2.92 -18.86
N ASP A 825 9.70 3.84 -19.58
CA ASP A 825 10.37 4.83 -20.44
C ASP A 825 9.95 6.25 -20.03
N ILE A 826 10.66 6.80 -19.05
CA ILE A 826 10.37 8.13 -18.48
C ILE A 826 10.62 9.23 -19.52
N THR A 827 11.61 9.04 -20.41
CA THR A 827 11.95 10.02 -21.43
C THR A 827 10.81 10.15 -22.44
N LEU A 828 10.32 9.03 -22.97
CA LEU A 828 9.20 9.01 -23.90
C LEU A 828 7.91 9.56 -23.28
N ALA A 829 7.61 9.16 -22.03
CA ALA A 829 6.45 9.68 -21.33
C ALA A 829 6.54 11.19 -21.11
N SER A 830 7.72 11.70 -20.72
CA SER A 830 7.95 13.14 -20.52
C SER A 830 7.79 13.92 -21.82
N GLU A 831 8.32 13.42 -22.93
CA GLU A 831 8.16 14.05 -24.24
C GLU A 831 6.69 14.12 -24.66
N ALA A 832 5.94 13.03 -24.50
CA ALA A 832 4.51 13.01 -24.79
C ALA A 832 3.71 13.99 -23.90
N ILE A 833 4.07 14.12 -22.62
CA ILE A 833 3.48 15.11 -21.71
C ILE A 833 3.72 16.54 -22.23
N GLU A 834 4.93 16.84 -22.69
CA GLU A 834 5.27 18.15 -23.23
C GLU A 834 4.50 18.47 -24.50
N VAL A 835 4.38 17.51 -25.42
CA VAL A 835 3.58 17.66 -26.65
C VAL A 835 2.12 17.93 -26.32
N ILE A 836 1.54 17.19 -25.37
CA ILE A 836 0.15 17.45 -24.91
C ILE A 836 0.02 18.87 -24.33
N CYS A 837 0.99 19.32 -23.53
CA CYS A 837 0.96 20.66 -22.96
C CYS A 837 1.13 21.74 -24.04
N ALA A 838 1.96 21.50 -25.06
CA ALA A 838 2.10 22.39 -26.22
C ALA A 838 0.79 22.53 -26.99
N ILE A 839 0.08 21.42 -27.24
CA ILE A 839 -1.24 21.42 -27.86
C ILE A 839 -2.24 22.23 -27.02
N ARG A 840 -2.26 22.02 -25.70
CA ARG A 840 -3.12 22.76 -24.76
C ARG A 840 -2.81 24.26 -24.78
N ALA A 841 -1.54 24.64 -24.78
CA ALA A 841 -1.10 26.03 -24.83
C ALA A 841 -1.57 26.71 -26.13
N ASP A 842 -1.34 26.08 -27.28
CA ASP A 842 -1.76 26.61 -28.58
C ASP A 842 -3.29 26.75 -28.71
N SER A 843 -4.02 25.70 -28.30
CA SER A 843 -5.48 25.72 -28.24
C SER A 843 -6.03 26.82 -27.35
N THR A 844 -5.36 27.07 -26.21
CA THR A 844 -5.74 28.11 -25.25
C THR A 844 -5.51 29.50 -25.83
N ARG A 845 -4.35 29.77 -26.44
CA ARG A 845 -4.07 31.06 -27.10
C ARG A 845 -5.07 31.37 -28.20
N THR A 846 -5.39 30.37 -29.04
CA THR A 846 -6.37 30.53 -30.12
C THR A 846 -7.74 30.92 -29.58
N LYS A 847 -8.20 30.26 -28.49
CA LYS A 847 -9.50 30.53 -27.89
C LYS A 847 -9.54 31.84 -27.10
N LEU A 848 -8.47 32.24 -26.44
CA LEU A 848 -8.36 33.56 -25.81
C LEU A 848 -8.47 34.68 -26.86
N LYS A 849 -7.77 34.55 -28.00
CA LYS A 849 -7.88 35.51 -29.11
C LYS A 849 -9.30 35.58 -29.69
N GLN A 850 -9.99 34.45 -29.78
CA GLN A 850 -11.39 34.39 -30.24
C GLN A 850 -12.35 35.03 -29.24
N ALA A 851 -12.16 34.78 -27.94
CA ALA A 851 -13.01 35.33 -26.89
C ALA A 851 -12.84 36.85 -26.77
N ASN A 852 -11.59 37.34 -26.80
CA ASN A 852 -11.26 38.75 -26.59
C ASN A 852 -10.25 39.29 -27.63
N PRO A 853 -10.70 39.59 -28.86
CA PRO A 853 -9.80 40.02 -29.96
C PRO A 853 -9.00 41.29 -29.67
N LYS A 854 -9.49 42.14 -28.75
CA LYS A 854 -8.87 43.43 -28.41
C LYS A 854 -7.79 43.33 -27.31
N LYS A 855 -7.75 42.24 -26.54
CA LYS A 855 -6.77 42.00 -25.47
C LYS A 855 -5.73 40.99 -25.98
N THR A 856 -4.75 41.45 -26.75
CA THR A 856 -3.75 40.57 -27.40
C THR A 856 -2.50 40.28 -26.57
N THR A 857 -2.43 40.76 -25.33
CA THR A 857 -1.18 40.75 -24.53
C THR A 857 -1.00 39.54 -23.61
N ARG A 858 -1.97 38.62 -23.53
CA ARG A 858 -1.87 37.46 -22.64
C ARG A 858 -0.83 36.46 -23.12
N SER A 859 0.08 36.08 -22.24
CA SER A 859 1.02 34.99 -22.50
C SER A 859 0.40 33.66 -22.05
N VAL A 860 0.82 32.58 -22.70
CA VAL A 860 0.56 31.21 -22.25
C VAL A 860 1.88 30.50 -22.37
N ASP A 861 2.45 30.14 -21.23
CA ASP A 861 3.81 29.63 -21.09
C ASP A 861 3.79 28.23 -20.47
N ILE A 862 4.81 27.44 -20.80
CA ILE A 862 4.98 26.08 -20.29
C ILE A 862 6.24 26.07 -19.44
N TYR A 863 6.10 25.70 -18.18
CA TYR A 863 7.21 25.56 -17.25
C TYR A 863 7.39 24.11 -16.82
N LYS A 864 8.59 23.81 -16.32
CA LYS A 864 8.90 22.58 -15.61
C LYS A 864 9.55 22.92 -14.28
N PHE A 865 9.05 22.34 -13.20
CA PHE A 865 9.73 22.34 -11.91
C PHE A 865 10.64 21.11 -11.76
N PRO A 866 11.54 21.04 -10.78
CA PRO A 866 12.49 19.93 -10.67
C PRO A 866 11.82 18.56 -10.49
N ILE A 867 12.39 17.53 -11.14
CA ILE A 867 11.81 16.18 -11.23
C ILE A 867 11.77 15.48 -9.85
N GLU A 868 12.60 15.92 -8.92
CA GLU A 868 12.68 15.44 -7.54
C GLU A 868 11.37 15.70 -6.78
N TYR A 869 10.65 16.77 -7.14
CA TYR A 869 9.38 17.14 -6.54
C TYR A 869 8.23 16.32 -7.15
N SER A 870 8.28 16.09 -8.48
CA SER A 870 7.34 15.26 -9.23
C SER A 870 7.97 14.78 -10.53
N THR A 871 7.77 13.51 -10.88
CA THR A 871 8.15 13.00 -12.20
C THR A 871 7.29 13.55 -13.33
N ARG A 872 6.14 14.15 -12.98
CA ARG A 872 5.25 14.86 -13.91
C ARG A 872 5.23 16.31 -13.47
N ASN A 873 6.14 17.07 -14.07
CA ASN A 873 6.57 18.38 -13.58
C ASN A 873 6.18 19.55 -14.49
N THR A 874 5.43 19.29 -15.55
CA THR A 874 5.00 20.31 -16.50
C THR A 874 3.85 21.14 -15.93
N VAL A 875 3.89 22.46 -16.16
CA VAL A 875 2.92 23.43 -15.65
C VAL A 875 2.56 24.41 -16.76
N LEU A 876 1.27 24.62 -16.98
CA LEU A 876 0.72 25.61 -17.89
C LEU A 876 0.41 26.88 -17.11
N VAL A 877 0.95 28.02 -17.54
CA VAL A 877 0.77 29.32 -16.88
C VAL A 877 0.26 30.33 -17.90
N GLY A 878 -0.76 31.10 -17.53
CA GLY A 878 -1.27 32.20 -18.35
C GLY A 878 -1.47 33.45 -17.53
N THR A 879 -1.02 34.59 -18.06
CA THR A 879 -1.14 35.88 -17.37
C THR A 879 -2.56 36.43 -17.41
N CYS A 880 -2.88 37.26 -16.41
CA CYS A 880 -4.07 38.11 -16.47
C CYS A 880 -3.88 39.17 -17.57
N GLY A 881 -4.95 39.67 -18.17
CA GLY A 881 -4.82 40.70 -19.22
C GLY A 881 -6.04 41.54 -19.44
#